data_AF-A0A160P5V1-F1
#
_entry.id   AF-A0A160P5V1-F1
#
_cell.length_a   1.000
_cell.length_b   1.000
_cell.length_c   1.000
_cell.angle_alpha   90.00
_cell.angle_beta   90.00
_cell.angle_gamma   90.00
#
_symmetry.space_group_name_H-M   'P 1'
#
loop_
_entity.id
_entity.type
_entity.pdbx_description
1 polymer ?
#
loop_
_entity_poly.entity_id
_entity_poly.type
_entity_poly.pdbx_seq_one_letter_code
_entity_poly.pdbx_strand_id
1 'polypeptide(L)'
;MKGEQGVGERRGRSGHWRSAGSALLRVITVWAVSTLTLLVLAAVLPDFRLQSHDGDSVTRIALTAAWGAGAFGLLGALVWRLIVRALLLVPALVLGLLVFFLNGSLLLLALRLIPDGRGAVAPETAVVVAAVMSAVASATSTALAVRDDEAYRRRLYRLTDRTRPRIARGGPEAAPGTVFLQLDGVGHRVLRDAVADGRMPTVAEWLDRTHTLTPWRTDWSSQTGASQLGILHGSNEDVPAFRWYEKDTGRLMVSNRPASAVELQRRAVERTGHGGLLAHDGASRGNLFGGGAEQLALVLSMAARRGPLNRSRAGYFAYFSDPANAVRTAGSLLAEVLREMVQSTRALLRRDTPRVSRGGLYPFVRAFATVVERDVVVSAVMGDMLAGRSAVYADLVAYDEVAHHSGPRGRDTDQVLARLDRSIALIAKVAEHAPRPYRIVLLSDHGQSPGETFASAYGLTLRDLVRAGCGLAVPRRVRRTHSGSEARDAAREALRGALHRPVDQEGEAGPEGQEAAAVAAARAPEPVVLASGNLGLVSFPGVPHRMTREEMDRLHPALLRTLAEHPGIGFLLVASEEHGSVVLARGGVEAPLAELTDEAPGPLAGFGPGAADAVRRTDGFPHVADIMVNSMHDPATGGVHAFEEQIGSHGGLGGEQGEPFLLWPRELTPQPPEGLVGAERVHRVLAGWLRESGGPQVPLEISLPSDQTEAVLPVDGPPRRDKHG
;
A
#
# COMPACT_ATOMS: atom_id res chain seq x y z
N MET A 1 54.64 -53.95 17.23
CA MET A 1 54.03 -53.72 18.55
C MET A 1 53.14 -52.49 18.42
N LYS A 2 51.80 -52.65 18.34
CA LYS A 2 50.81 -52.37 19.42
C LYS A 2 50.94 -50.91 19.92
N GLY A 3 50.07 -49.96 19.54
CA GLY A 3 48.69 -49.69 20.00
C GLY A 3 48.63 -48.16 20.29
N GLU A 4 47.55 -47.38 20.25
CA GLU A 4 46.10 -47.55 20.16
C GLU A 4 45.51 -46.25 19.55
N GLN A 5 44.40 -46.39 18.84
CA GLN A 5 43.55 -45.31 18.35
C GLN A 5 42.53 -44.88 19.42
N GLY A 6 42.17 -43.59 19.43
CA GLY A 6 40.78 -43.17 19.63
C GLY A 6 40.47 -42.30 20.84
N VAL A 7 40.34 -40.98 20.61
CA VAL A 7 39.29 -40.14 21.25
C VAL A 7 38.86 -39.04 20.27
N GLY A 8 37.96 -39.39 19.37
CA GLY A 8 37.15 -38.46 18.59
C GLY A 8 35.67 -38.72 18.87
N GLU A 9 34.87 -37.65 18.91
CA GLU A 9 33.40 -37.65 18.91
C GLU A 9 32.63 -38.11 20.17
N ARG A 10 32.47 -37.22 21.16
CA ARG A 10 31.28 -37.22 22.05
C ARG A 10 30.79 -35.81 22.45
N ARG A 11 30.56 -34.91 21.48
CA ARG A 11 29.87 -33.62 21.75
C ARG A 11 28.73 -33.23 20.80
N GLY A 12 28.26 -34.13 19.93
CA GLY A 12 27.16 -33.85 18.97
C GLY A 12 25.75 -34.35 19.37
N ARG A 13 25.60 -35.24 20.36
CA ARG A 13 24.30 -35.88 20.66
C ARG A 13 23.44 -35.15 21.69
N SER A 14 24.01 -34.39 22.64
CA SER A 14 23.25 -33.78 23.76
C SER A 14 22.34 -32.60 23.38
N GLY A 15 22.63 -31.89 22.28
CA GLY A 15 21.79 -30.78 21.78
C GLY A 15 20.50 -31.25 21.10
N HIS A 16 20.55 -32.39 20.39
CA HIS A 16 19.40 -32.95 19.69
C HIS A 16 18.33 -33.46 20.67
N TRP A 17 18.72 -34.19 21.72
CA TRP A 17 17.79 -34.71 22.75
C TRP A 17 17.14 -33.61 23.59
N ARG A 18 17.88 -32.55 23.93
CA ARG A 18 17.32 -31.38 24.64
C ARG A 18 16.26 -30.67 23.78
N SER A 19 16.50 -30.55 22.47
CA SER A 19 15.53 -29.94 21.57
C SER A 19 14.35 -30.83 21.19
N ALA A 20 14.55 -32.14 21.10
CA ALA A 20 13.47 -33.09 20.91
C ALA A 20 12.59 -33.15 22.17
N GLY A 21 13.22 -33.09 23.35
CA GLY A 21 12.55 -33.00 24.64
C GLY A 21 11.74 -31.71 24.80
N SER A 22 12.29 -30.54 24.44
CA SER A 22 11.54 -29.27 24.50
C SER A 22 10.39 -29.22 23.49
N ALA A 23 10.59 -29.78 22.29
CA ALA A 23 9.53 -29.91 21.29
C ALA A 23 8.41 -30.85 21.77
N LEU A 24 8.76 -31.99 22.36
CA LEU A 24 7.79 -32.94 22.91
C LEU A 24 7.02 -32.34 24.09
N LEU A 25 7.72 -31.67 25.01
CA LEU A 25 7.11 -30.96 26.15
C LEU A 25 6.13 -29.90 25.66
N ARG A 26 6.48 -29.15 24.61
CA ARG A 26 5.60 -28.14 24.01
C ARG A 26 4.35 -28.76 23.39
N VAL A 27 4.50 -29.87 22.65
CA VAL A 27 3.36 -30.59 22.08
C VAL A 27 2.43 -31.10 23.19
N ILE A 28 2.98 -31.70 24.24
CA ILE A 28 2.22 -32.20 25.40
C ILE A 28 1.52 -31.05 26.12
N THR A 29 2.19 -29.91 26.31
CA THR A 29 1.62 -28.75 27.00
C THR A 29 0.49 -28.12 26.19
N VAL A 30 0.69 -27.92 24.89
CA VAL A 30 -0.36 -27.41 23.99
C VAL A 30 -1.55 -28.36 23.95
N TRP A 31 -1.29 -29.67 23.92
CA TRP A 31 -2.34 -30.68 23.96
C TRP A 31 -3.14 -30.63 25.27
N ALA A 32 -2.46 -30.60 26.42
CA ALA A 32 -3.10 -30.52 27.74
C ALA A 32 -3.94 -29.25 27.93
N VAL A 33 -3.42 -28.09 27.51
CA VAL A 33 -4.17 -26.84 27.58
C VAL A 33 -5.37 -26.83 26.63
N SER A 34 -5.22 -27.42 25.44
CA SER A 34 -6.33 -27.59 24.49
C SER A 34 -7.41 -28.50 25.07
N THR A 35 -7.03 -29.60 25.70
CA THR A 35 -7.97 -30.49 26.41
C THR A 35 -8.71 -29.76 27.53
N LEU A 36 -8.01 -28.99 28.35
CA LEU A 36 -8.63 -28.19 29.41
C LEU A 36 -9.60 -27.15 28.83
N THR A 37 -9.24 -26.52 27.72
CA THR A 37 -10.07 -25.52 27.05
C THR A 37 -11.35 -26.14 26.49
N LEU A 38 -11.29 -27.34 25.89
CA LEU A 38 -12.50 -28.07 25.48
C LEU A 38 -13.41 -28.41 26.67
N LEU A 39 -12.85 -28.81 27.81
CA LEU A 39 -13.62 -29.09 29.02
C LEU A 39 -14.33 -27.84 29.56
N VAL A 40 -13.62 -26.71 29.60
CA VAL A 40 -14.20 -25.42 30.01
C VAL A 40 -15.30 -24.99 29.04
N LEU A 41 -15.07 -25.09 27.73
CA LEU A 41 -16.07 -24.74 26.73
C LEU A 41 -17.31 -25.63 26.83
N ALA A 42 -17.16 -26.92 27.13
CA ALA A 42 -18.28 -27.84 27.32
C ALA A 42 -19.08 -27.55 28.60
N ALA A 43 -18.47 -26.94 29.60
CA ALA A 43 -19.16 -26.50 30.81
C ALA A 43 -19.91 -25.18 30.61
N VAL A 44 -19.40 -24.29 29.75
CA VAL A 44 -19.94 -22.92 29.57
C VAL A 44 -20.98 -22.85 28.44
N LEU A 45 -20.83 -23.63 27.37
CA LEU A 45 -21.70 -23.59 26.21
C LEU A 45 -22.73 -24.73 26.26
N PRO A 46 -24.03 -24.45 26.52
CA PRO A 46 -25.05 -25.49 26.72
C PRO A 46 -25.31 -26.38 25.49
N ASP A 47 -24.98 -25.88 24.29
CA ASP A 47 -25.10 -26.58 23.00
C ASP A 47 -23.80 -27.30 22.57
N PHE A 48 -22.74 -27.23 23.38
CA PHE A 48 -21.47 -27.92 23.13
C PHE A 48 -21.31 -29.08 24.11
N ARG A 49 -21.83 -30.26 23.75
CA ARG A 49 -21.82 -31.43 24.63
C ARG A 49 -20.70 -32.40 24.24
N LEU A 50 -19.83 -32.70 25.20
CA LEU A 50 -18.87 -33.82 25.15
C LEU A 50 -19.46 -35.12 25.76
N GLN A 51 -20.75 -35.09 26.12
CA GLN A 51 -21.50 -36.16 26.78
C GLN A 51 -22.53 -36.78 25.82
N SER A 52 -22.82 -38.07 25.97
CA SER A 52 -24.09 -38.65 25.48
C SER A 52 -25.24 -38.36 26.46
N HIS A 53 -26.47 -38.64 26.03
CA HIS A 53 -27.68 -38.47 26.81
C HIS A 53 -27.78 -39.39 28.06
N ASP A 54 -26.86 -40.34 28.21
CA ASP A 54 -26.76 -41.25 29.36
C ASP A 54 -25.40 -41.08 30.04
N GLY A 55 -25.41 -40.71 31.32
CA GLY A 55 -24.26 -40.20 32.06
C GLY A 55 -23.01 -41.10 32.03
N ASP A 56 -21.93 -40.57 31.44
CA ASP A 56 -20.59 -41.17 31.48
C ASP A 56 -19.73 -40.57 32.62
N SER A 57 -18.79 -41.36 33.15
CA SER A 57 -17.83 -40.96 34.19
C SER A 57 -16.94 -39.78 33.77
N VAL A 58 -16.54 -38.93 34.73
CA VAL A 58 -15.64 -37.76 34.54
C VAL A 58 -14.36 -38.12 33.76
N THR A 59 -13.82 -39.32 34.01
CA THR A 59 -12.60 -39.83 33.35
C THR A 59 -12.80 -40.05 31.85
N ARG A 60 -13.99 -40.48 31.41
CA ARG A 60 -14.31 -40.67 29.98
C ARG A 60 -14.47 -39.34 29.26
N ILE A 61 -15.11 -38.36 29.89
CA ILE A 61 -15.25 -37.00 29.32
C ILE A 61 -13.87 -36.37 29.10
N ALA A 62 -12.97 -36.51 30.08
CA ALA A 62 -11.59 -36.04 29.96
C ALA A 62 -10.82 -36.74 28.82
N LEU A 63 -11.02 -38.06 28.66
CA LEU A 63 -10.40 -38.83 27.59
C LEU A 63 -10.92 -38.41 26.20
N THR A 64 -12.22 -38.19 26.07
CA THR A 64 -12.88 -37.68 24.85
C THR A 64 -12.37 -36.29 24.48
N ALA A 65 -12.23 -35.40 25.47
CA ALA A 65 -11.63 -34.08 25.28
C ALA A 65 -10.14 -34.17 24.86
N ALA A 66 -9.39 -35.13 25.40
CA ALA A 66 -8.00 -35.37 25.02
C ALA A 66 -7.88 -35.85 23.56
N TRP A 67 -8.66 -36.84 23.16
CA TRP A 67 -8.69 -37.32 21.78
C TRP A 67 -9.18 -36.25 20.80
N GLY A 68 -10.24 -35.52 21.15
CA GLY A 68 -10.75 -34.39 20.35
C GLY A 68 -9.71 -33.28 20.16
N ALA A 69 -9.02 -32.88 21.23
CA ALA A 69 -7.95 -31.89 21.15
C ALA A 69 -6.76 -32.38 20.30
N GLY A 70 -6.39 -33.66 20.42
CA GLY A 70 -5.30 -34.26 19.66
C GLY A 70 -5.63 -34.37 18.16
N ALA A 71 -6.82 -34.85 17.83
CA ALA A 71 -7.30 -34.95 16.46
C ALA A 71 -7.46 -33.58 15.80
N PHE A 72 -8.04 -32.60 16.51
CA PHE A 72 -8.15 -31.22 16.04
C PHE A 72 -6.76 -30.60 15.79
N GLY A 73 -5.82 -30.78 16.73
CA GLY A 73 -4.44 -30.30 16.57
C GLY A 73 -3.72 -30.94 15.38
N LEU A 74 -3.91 -32.24 15.14
CA LEU A 74 -3.29 -32.95 14.03
C LEU A 74 -3.90 -32.56 12.67
N LEU A 75 -5.23 -32.52 12.58
CA LEU A 75 -5.94 -32.10 11.37
C LEU A 75 -5.67 -30.63 11.05
N GLY A 76 -5.66 -29.76 12.06
CA GLY A 76 -5.24 -28.37 11.94
C GLY A 76 -3.78 -28.21 11.52
N ALA A 77 -2.90 -29.14 11.87
CA ALA A 77 -1.53 -29.12 11.36
C ALA A 77 -1.43 -29.62 9.91
N LEU A 78 -2.16 -30.66 9.51
CA LEU A 78 -1.98 -31.33 8.21
C LEU A 78 -2.90 -30.77 7.11
N VAL A 79 -4.20 -30.70 7.39
CA VAL A 79 -5.25 -30.38 6.41
C VAL A 79 -5.32 -28.87 6.16
N TRP A 80 -5.12 -28.06 7.20
CA TRP A 80 -5.11 -26.59 7.11
C TRP A 80 -4.15 -26.07 6.04
N ARG A 81 -2.94 -26.65 5.97
CA ARG A 81 -1.90 -26.25 5.00
C ARG A 81 -2.31 -26.48 3.55
N LEU A 82 -3.14 -27.49 3.30
CA LEU A 82 -3.65 -27.80 1.97
C LEU A 82 -4.82 -26.88 1.61
N ILE A 83 -5.70 -26.60 2.57
CA ILE A 83 -6.87 -25.76 2.39
C ILE A 83 -6.47 -24.30 2.11
N VAL A 84 -5.55 -23.72 2.89
CA VAL A 84 -5.07 -22.33 2.66
C VAL A 84 -4.45 -22.15 1.27
N ARG A 85 -3.83 -23.19 0.69
CA ARG A 85 -3.32 -23.15 -0.70
C ARG A 85 -4.45 -23.07 -1.74
N ALA A 86 -5.56 -23.73 -1.51
CA ALA A 86 -6.74 -23.69 -2.38
C ALA A 86 -7.52 -22.37 -2.26
N LEU A 87 -7.48 -21.73 -1.09
CA LEU A 87 -8.22 -20.49 -0.77
C LEU A 87 -7.67 -19.20 -1.38
N LEU A 88 -6.56 -19.26 -2.12
CA LEU A 88 -5.85 -18.08 -2.65
C LEU A 88 -6.63 -17.30 -3.74
N LEU A 89 -7.89 -17.62 -4.01
CA LEU A 89 -8.74 -17.01 -5.04
C LEU A 89 -9.82 -16.06 -4.48
N VAL A 90 -9.98 -15.92 -3.17
CA VAL A 90 -11.16 -15.29 -2.56
C VAL A 90 -10.78 -14.05 -1.70
N PRO A 91 -11.58 -12.94 -1.68
CA PRO A 91 -11.27 -11.73 -0.92
C PRO A 91 -10.99 -11.95 0.57
N ALA A 92 -10.18 -11.09 1.20
CA ALA A 92 -9.68 -11.24 2.57
C ALA A 92 -10.77 -11.41 3.65
N LEU A 93 -11.93 -10.75 3.49
CA LEU A 93 -13.08 -10.93 4.38
C LEU A 93 -13.66 -12.36 4.28
N VAL A 94 -13.73 -12.89 3.07
CA VAL A 94 -14.16 -14.26 2.82
C VAL A 94 -13.10 -15.25 3.31
N LEU A 95 -11.81 -14.92 3.18
CA LEU A 95 -10.73 -15.72 3.76
C LEU A 95 -10.90 -15.85 5.28
N GLY A 96 -11.16 -14.75 5.99
CA GLY A 96 -11.42 -14.76 7.43
C GLY A 96 -12.65 -15.58 7.82
N LEU A 97 -13.80 -15.34 7.19
CA LEU A 97 -15.04 -16.10 7.44
C LEU A 97 -14.88 -17.59 7.10
N LEU A 98 -14.18 -17.90 6.01
CA LEU A 98 -13.91 -19.27 5.57
C LEU A 98 -12.92 -19.96 6.51
N VAL A 99 -11.92 -19.27 7.07
CA VAL A 99 -11.04 -19.80 8.13
C VAL A 99 -11.87 -20.26 9.33
N PHE A 100 -12.80 -19.43 9.79
CA PHE A 100 -13.69 -19.77 10.91
C PHE A 100 -14.60 -20.95 10.59
N PHE A 101 -15.22 -20.95 9.40
CA PHE A 101 -16.04 -22.06 8.92
C PHE A 101 -15.26 -23.37 8.80
N LEU A 102 -14.04 -23.33 8.27
CA LEU A 102 -13.17 -24.49 8.10
C LEU A 102 -12.66 -25.02 9.45
N ASN A 103 -12.29 -24.14 10.38
CA ASN A 103 -11.92 -24.54 11.74
C ASN A 103 -13.11 -25.17 12.48
N GLY A 104 -14.30 -24.60 12.35
CA GLY A 104 -15.54 -25.23 12.86
C GLY A 104 -15.79 -26.59 12.20
N SER A 105 -15.58 -26.70 10.90
CA SER A 105 -15.72 -27.96 10.14
C SER A 105 -14.68 -29.02 10.55
N LEU A 106 -13.43 -28.61 10.80
CA LEU A 106 -12.36 -29.46 11.31
C LEU A 106 -12.64 -29.95 12.72
N LEU A 107 -13.23 -29.10 13.57
CA LEU A 107 -13.69 -29.50 14.89
C LEU A 107 -14.83 -30.53 14.78
N LEU A 108 -15.82 -30.28 13.92
CA LEU A 108 -16.91 -31.24 13.66
C LEU A 108 -16.36 -32.58 13.14
N LEU A 109 -15.37 -32.55 12.24
CA LEU A 109 -14.68 -33.76 11.76
C LEU A 109 -13.90 -34.46 12.88
N ALA A 110 -13.17 -33.71 13.71
CA ALA A 110 -12.43 -34.25 14.84
C ALA A 110 -13.37 -34.93 15.85
N LEU A 111 -14.53 -34.33 16.14
CA LEU A 111 -15.55 -34.90 17.01
C LEU A 111 -16.19 -36.17 16.44
N ARG A 112 -16.31 -36.27 15.10
CA ARG A 112 -16.78 -37.50 14.40
C ARG A 112 -15.75 -38.63 14.40
N LEU A 113 -14.47 -38.31 14.48
CA LEU A 113 -13.37 -39.30 14.54
C LEU A 113 -13.16 -39.87 15.95
N ILE A 114 -13.90 -39.37 16.96
CA ILE A 114 -13.89 -39.94 18.31
C ILE A 114 -14.60 -41.29 18.26
N PRO A 115 -13.95 -42.39 18.71
CA PRO A 115 -14.40 -43.77 18.48
C PRO A 115 -15.81 -44.10 18.97
N ASP A 116 -16.38 -43.32 19.89
CA ASP A 116 -17.71 -43.56 20.44
C ASP A 116 -18.85 -42.79 19.73
N GLY A 117 -18.55 -41.86 18.81
CA GLY A 117 -19.56 -41.11 18.04
C GLY A 117 -20.38 -40.08 18.84
N ARG A 118 -19.86 -39.61 19.99
CA ARG A 118 -20.63 -38.87 21.02
C ARG A 118 -20.45 -37.35 21.06
N GLY A 119 -19.71 -36.75 20.13
CA GLY A 119 -19.52 -35.30 20.08
C GLY A 119 -20.51 -34.63 19.14
N ALA A 120 -21.51 -33.91 19.68
CA ALA A 120 -22.49 -33.17 18.89
C ALA A 120 -22.48 -31.68 19.26
N VAL A 121 -22.43 -30.83 18.24
CA VAL A 121 -22.33 -29.37 18.38
C VAL A 121 -23.08 -28.76 17.20
N ALA A 122 -23.90 -27.75 17.47
CA ALA A 122 -24.50 -26.93 16.42
C ALA A 122 -23.38 -26.27 15.56
N PRO A 123 -23.53 -26.20 14.22
CA PRO A 123 -22.48 -25.65 13.34
C PRO A 123 -21.98 -24.25 13.77
N GLU A 124 -22.88 -23.41 14.27
CA GLU A 124 -22.58 -22.06 14.75
C GLU A 124 -21.68 -22.10 16.00
N THR A 125 -21.99 -22.98 16.96
CA THR A 125 -21.23 -23.17 18.21
C THR A 125 -19.87 -23.83 17.94
N ALA A 126 -19.77 -24.70 16.94
CA ALA A 126 -18.51 -25.33 16.55
C ALA A 126 -17.49 -24.31 16.04
N VAL A 127 -17.95 -23.28 15.31
CA VAL A 127 -17.10 -22.18 14.85
C VAL A 127 -16.54 -21.39 16.05
N VAL A 128 -17.37 -21.07 17.04
CA VAL A 128 -16.94 -20.33 18.25
C VAL A 128 -15.94 -21.15 19.07
N VAL A 129 -16.22 -22.44 19.30
CA VAL A 129 -15.32 -23.34 20.04
C VAL A 129 -13.98 -23.47 19.32
N ALA A 130 -13.99 -23.68 18.00
CA ALA A 130 -12.77 -23.79 17.21
C ALA A 130 -11.95 -22.49 17.21
N ALA A 131 -12.62 -21.32 17.24
CA ALA A 131 -11.95 -20.02 17.37
C ALA A 131 -11.26 -19.86 18.73
N VAL A 132 -11.95 -20.15 19.84
CA VAL A 132 -11.39 -20.05 21.19
C VAL A 132 -10.25 -21.04 21.37
N MET A 133 -10.42 -22.29 20.93
CA MET A 133 -9.38 -23.31 20.96
C MET A 133 -8.13 -22.88 20.20
N SER A 134 -8.30 -22.30 19.01
CA SER A 134 -7.18 -21.77 18.22
C SER A 134 -6.49 -20.59 18.89
N ALA A 135 -7.25 -19.71 19.55
CA ALA A 135 -6.71 -18.59 20.33
C ALA A 135 -5.89 -19.04 21.54
N VAL A 136 -6.39 -20.03 22.29
CA VAL A 136 -5.72 -20.52 23.49
C VAL A 136 -4.50 -21.36 23.13
N ALA A 137 -4.59 -22.24 22.13
CA ALA A 137 -3.45 -23.00 21.63
C ALA A 137 -2.33 -22.06 21.13
N SER A 138 -2.71 -20.98 20.45
CA SER A 138 -1.83 -19.88 20.06
C SER A 138 -1.16 -19.20 21.24
N ALA A 139 -1.94 -18.64 22.18
CA ALA A 139 -1.42 -17.90 23.33
C ALA A 139 -0.46 -18.77 24.15
N THR A 140 -0.81 -20.03 24.33
CA THR A 140 0.03 -21.03 25.01
C THR A 140 1.31 -21.31 24.22
N SER A 141 1.19 -21.52 22.91
CA SER A 141 2.33 -21.74 22.01
C SER A 141 3.29 -20.54 21.97
N THR A 142 2.76 -19.31 21.98
CA THR A 142 3.55 -18.07 22.04
C THR A 142 4.19 -17.88 23.41
N ALA A 143 3.46 -18.07 24.51
CA ALA A 143 4.02 -17.97 25.87
C ALA A 143 5.15 -18.98 26.12
N LEU A 144 5.03 -20.18 25.54
CA LEU A 144 6.09 -21.19 25.55
C LEU A 144 7.23 -20.86 24.58
N ALA A 145 6.95 -20.23 23.44
CA ALA A 145 7.96 -19.83 22.46
C ALA A 145 8.80 -18.64 22.92
N VAL A 146 8.23 -17.69 23.67
CA VAL A 146 8.95 -16.55 24.29
C VAL A 146 10.01 -17.02 25.29
N ARG A 147 9.96 -18.28 25.73
CA ARG A 147 10.98 -18.91 26.57
C ARG A 147 11.96 -19.82 25.80
N ASP A 148 11.76 -20.03 24.50
CA ASP A 148 12.56 -20.97 23.68
C ASP A 148 12.70 -20.42 22.24
N ASP A 149 13.50 -19.35 22.10
CA ASP A 149 13.80 -18.65 20.84
C ASP A 149 14.30 -19.60 19.73
N GLU A 150 14.91 -20.71 20.14
CA GLU A 150 15.48 -21.75 19.30
C GLU A 150 14.43 -22.58 18.52
N ALA A 151 13.21 -22.69 19.03
CA ALA A 151 12.13 -23.46 18.40
C ALA A 151 11.40 -22.66 17.30
N TYR A 152 11.21 -21.36 17.52
CA TYR A 152 10.69 -20.44 16.51
C TYR A 152 11.66 -20.32 15.32
N ARG A 153 12.95 -20.16 15.64
CA ARG A 153 14.08 -20.19 14.70
C ARG A 153 14.05 -21.38 13.75
N ARG A 154 13.91 -22.61 14.28
CA ARG A 154 13.91 -23.85 13.47
C ARG A 154 12.62 -24.08 12.68
N ARG A 155 11.50 -23.47 13.06
CA ARG A 155 10.26 -23.51 12.27
C ARG A 155 10.37 -22.58 11.06
N LEU A 156 10.96 -21.40 11.24
CA LEU A 156 11.18 -20.45 10.14
C LEU A 156 12.27 -20.91 9.18
N TYR A 157 13.42 -21.39 9.68
CA TYR A 157 14.48 -21.92 8.82
C TYR A 157 14.02 -23.09 7.94
N ARG A 158 13.17 -23.99 8.46
CA ARG A 158 12.63 -25.12 7.66
C ARG A 158 11.71 -24.68 6.52
N LEU A 159 11.13 -23.48 6.59
CA LEU A 159 10.29 -22.93 5.52
C LEU A 159 11.13 -22.25 4.43
N THR A 160 12.31 -21.73 4.76
CA THR A 160 13.22 -21.06 3.82
C THR A 160 14.22 -22.00 3.14
N ASP A 161 14.61 -23.11 3.79
CA ASP A 161 15.68 -24.01 3.33
C ASP A 161 15.32 -24.84 2.09
N ARG A 162 14.03 -24.90 1.71
CA ARG A 162 13.58 -25.70 0.55
C ARG A 162 13.73 -25.01 -0.81
N THR A 163 14.20 -23.76 -0.86
CA THR A 163 14.16 -22.96 -2.10
C THR A 163 15.47 -22.27 -2.49
N ARG A 164 16.60 -22.56 -1.83
CA ARG A 164 17.90 -22.00 -2.22
C ARG A 164 18.90 -23.06 -2.70
N PRO A 165 19.56 -22.86 -3.85
CA PRO A 165 20.88 -23.43 -4.08
C PRO A 165 21.81 -22.95 -2.97
N ARG A 166 22.65 -23.85 -2.44
CA ARG A 166 23.67 -23.52 -1.43
C ARG A 166 24.61 -22.44 -1.97
N ILE A 167 24.33 -21.17 -1.71
CA ILE A 167 25.36 -20.14 -1.74
C ILE A 167 26.28 -20.46 -0.56
N ALA A 168 27.56 -20.64 -0.89
CA ALA A 168 28.59 -21.12 0.01
C ALA A 168 28.56 -20.36 1.35
N ARG A 169 28.33 -21.10 2.44
CA ARG A 169 28.77 -20.66 3.75
C ARG A 169 30.30 -20.68 3.73
N GLY A 170 30.92 -19.51 3.53
CA GLY A 170 32.37 -19.35 3.63
C GLY A 170 32.94 -18.25 2.73
N GLY A 171 33.19 -17.07 3.32
CA GLY A 171 33.84 -15.88 2.74
C GLY A 171 33.66 -14.67 3.68
N PRO A 172 34.55 -13.65 3.70
CA PRO A 172 34.68 -12.65 4.76
C PRO A 172 33.36 -11.92 5.06
N GLU A 173 33.14 -11.54 6.34
CA GLU A 173 31.92 -10.96 6.91
C GLU A 173 30.85 -10.58 5.88
N ALA A 174 29.77 -11.37 5.82
CA ALA A 174 28.67 -11.11 4.90
C ALA A 174 28.24 -9.63 5.04
N ALA A 175 28.35 -8.89 3.94
CA ALA A 175 28.10 -7.45 3.98
C ALA A 175 26.71 -7.15 4.58
N PRO A 176 26.47 -6.02 5.23
CA PRO A 176 25.17 -5.79 5.86
C PRO A 176 24.03 -5.72 4.86
N GLY A 177 22.87 -6.25 5.21
CA GLY A 177 21.63 -6.02 4.46
C GLY A 177 21.01 -4.66 4.84
N THR A 178 20.11 -4.13 4.01
CA THR A 178 19.39 -2.88 4.31
C THR A 178 17.88 -3.09 4.23
N VAL A 179 17.15 -2.60 5.25
CA VAL A 179 15.69 -2.58 5.28
C VAL A 179 15.22 -1.13 5.25
N PHE A 180 14.50 -0.75 4.21
CA PHE A 180 13.80 0.52 4.08
C PHE A 180 12.35 0.32 4.53
N LEU A 181 11.94 1.04 5.57
CA LEU A 181 10.56 1.05 6.06
C LEU A 181 9.95 2.42 5.80
N GLN A 182 9.05 2.49 4.82
CA GLN A 182 8.26 3.66 4.53
C GLN A 182 7.11 3.77 5.54
N LEU A 183 7.01 4.90 6.24
CA LEU A 183 5.90 5.27 7.10
C LEU A 183 4.96 6.20 6.31
N ASP A 184 4.06 5.59 5.54
CA ASP A 184 3.17 6.29 4.60
C ASP A 184 2.43 7.48 5.25
N GLY A 185 2.54 8.65 4.63
CA GLY A 185 1.90 9.89 5.06
C GLY A 185 2.44 10.53 6.35
N VAL A 186 3.49 9.98 6.99
CA VAL A 186 4.06 10.55 8.22
C VAL A 186 5.03 11.69 7.88
N GLY A 187 4.58 12.93 8.06
CA GLY A 187 5.43 14.11 7.86
C GLY A 187 6.59 14.22 8.87
N HIS A 188 7.65 14.93 8.50
CA HIS A 188 8.83 15.18 9.34
C HIS A 188 8.45 15.79 10.70
N ARG A 189 7.58 16.80 10.72
CA ARG A 189 7.11 17.43 11.97
C ARG A 189 6.29 16.49 12.82
N VAL A 190 5.37 15.73 12.22
CA VAL A 190 4.59 14.71 12.92
C VAL A 190 5.50 13.69 13.62
N LEU A 191 6.53 13.20 12.94
CA LEU A 191 7.49 12.27 13.55
C LEU A 191 8.19 12.91 14.76
N ARG A 192 8.68 14.14 14.61
CA ARG A 192 9.34 14.87 15.69
C ARG A 192 8.43 15.09 16.90
N ASP A 193 7.20 15.53 16.66
CA ASP A 193 6.20 15.75 17.70
C ASP A 193 5.86 14.43 18.41
N ALA A 194 5.69 13.35 17.66
CA ALA A 194 5.40 12.02 18.22
C ALA A 194 6.54 11.45 19.06
N VAL A 195 7.79 11.72 18.68
CA VAL A 195 8.98 11.39 19.48
C VAL A 195 9.02 12.22 20.75
N ALA A 196 8.82 13.54 20.64
CA ALA A 196 8.83 14.45 21.79
C ALA A 196 7.74 14.11 22.82
N ASP A 197 6.57 13.71 22.35
CA ASP A 197 5.44 13.30 23.19
C ASP A 197 5.55 11.85 23.70
N GLY A 198 6.66 11.16 23.44
CA GLY A 198 6.92 9.79 23.93
C GLY A 198 6.06 8.71 23.27
N ARG A 199 5.44 8.99 22.12
CA ARG A 199 4.61 8.02 21.38
C ARG A 199 5.44 7.01 20.59
N MET A 200 6.66 7.40 20.19
CA MET A 200 7.57 6.58 19.41
C MET A 200 8.92 6.37 20.12
N PRO A 201 8.96 5.63 21.24
CA PRO A 201 10.15 5.47 22.06
C PRO A 201 11.32 4.77 21.33
N THR A 202 11.03 3.83 20.42
CA THR A 202 12.09 3.15 19.64
C THR A 202 12.78 4.12 18.71
N VAL A 203 12.01 4.94 18.00
CA VAL A 203 12.54 6.00 17.13
C VAL A 203 13.29 7.06 17.95
N ALA A 204 12.79 7.41 19.14
CA ALA A 204 13.47 8.33 20.05
C ALA A 204 14.87 7.84 20.43
N GLU A 205 15.00 6.56 20.80
CA GLU A 205 16.29 5.94 21.11
C GLU A 205 17.24 5.94 19.91
N TRP A 206 16.71 5.67 18.71
CA TRP A 206 17.48 5.68 17.48
C TRP A 206 18.03 7.07 17.16
N LEU A 207 17.20 8.12 17.27
CA LEU A 207 17.61 9.51 17.06
C LEU A 207 18.74 9.94 18.00
N ASP A 208 18.65 9.54 19.26
CA ASP A 208 19.67 9.86 20.27
C ASP A 208 21.01 9.19 19.94
N ARG A 209 20.98 7.89 19.62
CA ARG A 209 22.18 7.05 19.63
C ARG A 209 22.77 6.77 18.25
N THR A 210 21.95 6.38 17.28
CA THR A 210 22.42 5.64 16.10
C THR A 210 22.01 6.24 14.76
N HIS A 211 20.95 7.05 14.71
CA HIS A 211 20.38 7.56 13.48
C HIS A 211 20.45 9.09 13.39
N THR A 212 20.32 9.58 12.16
CA THR A 212 20.16 11.00 11.83
C THR A 212 18.83 11.18 11.12
N LEU A 213 18.11 12.26 11.46
CA LEU A 213 16.88 12.66 10.78
C LEU A 213 17.18 13.79 9.79
N THR A 214 16.83 13.58 8.53
CA THR A 214 17.01 14.55 7.45
C THR A 214 15.67 14.80 6.76
N PRO A 215 15.14 16.03 6.76
CA PRO A 215 13.95 16.36 5.97
C PRO A 215 14.26 16.41 4.47
N TRP A 216 13.27 16.15 3.64
CA TRP A 216 13.34 16.39 2.21
C TRP A 216 12.03 17.01 1.71
N ARG A 217 12.05 17.62 0.52
CA ARG A 217 10.88 18.25 -0.11
C ARG A 217 10.38 17.41 -1.27
N THR A 218 9.08 17.19 -1.35
CA THR A 218 8.48 16.49 -2.50
C THR A 218 8.56 17.32 -3.78
N ASP A 219 8.32 16.68 -4.91
CA ASP A 219 7.86 17.37 -6.11
C ASP A 219 6.46 17.99 -5.88
N TRP A 220 5.89 18.70 -6.86
CA TRP A 220 4.54 19.26 -6.71
C TRP A 220 3.51 18.17 -6.36
N SER A 221 3.59 17.03 -7.05
CA SER A 221 2.82 15.84 -6.70
C SER A 221 3.39 15.17 -5.44
N SER A 222 2.87 15.56 -4.27
CA SER A 222 3.16 14.94 -2.96
C SER A 222 2.32 13.66 -2.74
N GLN A 223 2.24 12.81 -3.76
CA GLN A 223 1.42 11.59 -3.79
C GLN A 223 2.28 10.33 -3.71
N THR A 224 1.82 9.30 -3.00
CA THR A 224 2.46 7.97 -2.89
C THR A 224 2.91 7.43 -4.26
N GLY A 225 2.08 7.56 -5.29
CA GLY A 225 2.38 7.10 -6.65
C GLY A 225 3.61 7.78 -7.29
N ALA A 226 3.71 9.10 -7.16
CA ALA A 226 4.84 9.86 -7.69
C ALA A 226 6.10 9.65 -6.86
N SER A 227 5.95 9.65 -5.53
CA SER A 227 7.08 9.45 -4.61
C SER A 227 7.65 8.03 -4.69
N GLN A 228 6.83 6.99 -4.56
CA GLN A 228 7.31 5.60 -4.61
C GLN A 228 7.92 5.25 -5.97
N LEU A 229 7.36 5.73 -7.09
CA LEU A 229 7.94 5.46 -8.41
C LEU A 229 9.34 6.08 -8.51
N GLY A 230 9.50 7.33 -8.10
CA GLY A 230 10.80 8.01 -8.08
C GLY A 230 11.79 7.34 -7.14
N ILE A 231 11.39 6.99 -5.92
CA ILE A 231 12.25 6.33 -4.91
C ILE A 231 12.68 4.94 -5.36
N LEU A 232 11.77 4.13 -5.92
CA LEU A 232 12.04 2.72 -6.25
C LEU A 232 12.65 2.53 -7.64
N HIS A 233 12.29 3.38 -8.62
CA HIS A 233 12.71 3.22 -10.01
C HIS A 233 13.61 4.36 -10.51
N GLY A 234 13.84 5.40 -9.72
CA GLY A 234 14.79 6.48 -10.05
C GLY A 234 14.25 7.57 -10.97
N SER A 235 13.00 7.45 -11.43
CA SER A 235 12.33 8.50 -12.20
C SER A 235 10.85 8.54 -11.86
N ASN A 236 10.33 9.73 -11.60
CA ASN A 236 8.89 10.00 -11.53
C ASN A 236 8.46 11.04 -12.59
N GLU A 237 9.27 11.19 -13.63
CA GLU A 237 8.97 12.05 -14.78
C GLU A 237 7.62 11.66 -15.39
N ASP A 238 6.83 12.65 -15.77
CA ASP A 238 5.53 12.46 -16.42
C ASP A 238 4.48 11.78 -15.51
N VAL A 239 4.57 12.03 -14.19
CA VAL A 239 3.58 11.66 -13.19
C VAL A 239 3.07 12.94 -12.48
N PRO A 240 2.14 13.69 -13.11
CA PRO A 240 1.74 15.01 -12.62
C PRO A 240 0.88 14.97 -11.35
N ALA A 241 0.22 13.83 -11.06
CA ALA A 241 -0.67 13.66 -9.91
C ALA A 241 -0.93 12.17 -9.62
N PHE A 242 -1.78 11.87 -8.64
CA PHE A 242 -2.24 10.48 -8.39
C PHE A 242 -3.11 9.94 -9.52
N ARG A 243 -3.84 10.83 -10.20
CA ARG A 243 -4.67 10.52 -11.37
C ARG A 243 -4.68 11.66 -12.37
N TRP A 244 -4.56 11.33 -13.65
CA TRP A 244 -4.54 12.28 -14.76
C TRP A 244 -5.07 11.64 -16.04
N TYR A 245 -5.42 12.48 -17.02
CA TYR A 245 -5.92 12.05 -18.33
C TYR A 245 -4.84 12.26 -19.39
N GLU A 246 -4.50 11.20 -20.11
CA GLU A 246 -3.56 11.24 -21.24
C GLU A 246 -4.36 11.47 -22.53
N LYS A 247 -4.20 12.65 -23.15
CA LYS A 247 -4.99 13.08 -24.32
C LYS A 247 -4.67 12.28 -25.58
N ASP A 248 -3.41 11.90 -25.76
CA ASP A 248 -2.90 11.12 -26.88
C ASP A 248 -3.46 9.69 -26.92
N THR A 249 -3.61 9.05 -25.75
CA THR A 249 -4.15 7.70 -25.62
C THR A 249 -5.63 7.66 -25.26
N GLY A 250 -6.20 8.78 -24.82
CA GLY A 250 -7.55 8.88 -24.26
C GLY A 250 -7.74 8.10 -22.95
N ARG A 251 -6.64 7.82 -22.23
CA ARG A 251 -6.66 6.95 -21.05
C ARG A 251 -6.62 7.75 -19.76
N LEU A 252 -7.43 7.32 -18.80
CA LEU A 252 -7.32 7.79 -17.42
C LEU A 252 -6.30 6.94 -16.64
N MET A 253 -5.18 7.56 -16.30
CA MET A 253 -4.16 7.00 -15.44
C MET A 253 -4.51 7.21 -13.97
N VAL A 254 -4.33 6.16 -13.16
CA VAL A 254 -4.50 6.22 -11.71
C VAL A 254 -3.43 5.34 -11.07
N SER A 255 -2.58 5.89 -10.20
CA SER A 255 -1.41 5.19 -9.67
C SER A 255 -1.78 3.87 -8.96
N ASN A 256 -2.92 3.81 -8.28
CA ASN A 256 -3.41 2.60 -7.61
C ASN A 256 -4.24 1.65 -8.51
N ARG A 257 -4.16 1.76 -9.84
CA ARG A 257 -4.67 0.74 -10.75
C ARG A 257 -3.54 -0.17 -11.20
N PRO A 258 -3.64 -1.50 -11.03
CA PRO A 258 -2.59 -2.43 -11.45
C PRO A 258 -2.09 -2.23 -12.89
N ALA A 259 -3.00 -1.97 -13.85
CA ALA A 259 -2.62 -1.73 -15.24
C ALA A 259 -1.83 -0.43 -15.44
N SER A 260 -2.20 0.65 -14.74
CA SER A 260 -1.46 1.91 -14.76
C SER A 260 -0.11 1.75 -14.06
N ALA A 261 -0.05 1.08 -12.91
CA ALA A 261 1.19 0.86 -12.18
C ALA A 261 2.22 0.06 -12.98
N VAL A 262 1.80 -0.93 -13.77
CA VAL A 262 2.70 -1.65 -14.71
C VAL A 262 3.26 -0.72 -15.77
N GLU A 263 2.41 0.14 -16.34
CA GLU A 263 2.82 1.07 -17.39
C GLU A 263 3.78 2.14 -16.87
N LEU A 264 3.49 2.72 -15.70
CA LEU A 264 4.38 3.69 -15.05
C LEU A 264 5.74 3.07 -14.70
N GLN A 265 5.74 1.84 -14.20
CA GLN A 265 6.98 1.11 -13.95
C GLN A 265 7.77 0.87 -15.24
N ARG A 266 7.10 0.51 -16.36
CA ARG A 266 7.74 0.34 -17.66
C ARG A 266 8.41 1.64 -18.13
N ARG A 267 7.69 2.76 -18.09
CA ARG A 267 8.22 4.09 -18.47
C ARG A 267 9.43 4.49 -17.64
N ALA A 268 9.37 4.29 -16.32
CA ALA A 268 10.49 4.62 -15.42
C ALA A 268 11.73 3.75 -15.71
N VAL A 269 11.55 2.45 -15.96
CA VAL A 269 12.66 1.55 -16.33
C VAL A 269 13.28 1.94 -17.68
N GLU A 270 12.47 2.29 -18.67
CA GLU A 270 12.97 2.73 -19.98
C GLU A 270 13.79 4.02 -19.88
N ARG A 271 13.36 4.99 -19.06
CA ARG A 271 14.08 6.25 -18.84
C ARG A 271 15.38 6.08 -18.07
N THR A 272 15.38 5.23 -17.05
CA THR A 272 16.55 5.04 -16.17
C THR A 272 17.53 3.99 -16.67
N GLY A 273 17.09 3.09 -17.55
CA GLY A 273 17.90 1.99 -18.06
C GLY A 273 18.16 0.87 -17.05
N HIS A 274 17.47 0.85 -15.89
CA HIS A 274 17.65 -0.18 -14.87
C HIS A 274 16.35 -0.65 -14.22
N GLY A 275 16.34 -1.89 -13.71
CA GLY A 275 15.15 -2.54 -13.15
C GLY A 275 14.58 -1.91 -11.87
N GLY A 276 15.37 -1.08 -11.16
CA GLY A 276 14.99 -0.40 -9.93
C GLY A 276 15.89 -0.73 -8.73
N LEU A 277 15.62 -0.09 -7.59
CA LEU A 277 16.41 -0.12 -6.35
C LEU A 277 16.61 -1.54 -5.78
N LEU A 278 15.68 -2.45 -6.06
CA LEU A 278 15.58 -3.79 -5.49
C LEU A 278 15.85 -4.91 -6.51
N ALA A 279 16.43 -4.57 -7.67
CA ALA A 279 16.71 -5.52 -8.74
C ALA A 279 17.67 -6.66 -8.34
N HIS A 280 18.49 -6.48 -7.30
CA HIS A 280 19.53 -7.43 -6.89
C HIS A 280 19.24 -8.06 -5.51
N ASP A 281 18.69 -9.29 -5.49
CA ASP A 281 18.30 -10.03 -4.26
C ASP A 281 17.35 -9.22 -3.34
N GLY A 282 16.56 -8.32 -3.92
CA GLY A 282 15.66 -7.44 -3.21
C GLY A 282 14.24 -8.00 -2.98
N ALA A 283 13.55 -7.46 -1.98
CA ALA A 283 12.14 -7.74 -1.70
C ALA A 283 11.32 -6.45 -1.57
N SER A 284 10.13 -6.43 -2.18
CA SER A 284 9.18 -5.32 -2.13
C SER A 284 7.87 -5.78 -1.48
N ARG A 285 7.45 -5.10 -0.41
CA ARG A 285 6.33 -5.49 0.47
C ARG A 285 5.35 -4.32 0.66
N GLY A 286 4.09 -4.50 0.29
CA GLY A 286 3.04 -3.47 0.49
C GLY A 286 3.08 -2.28 -0.46
N ASN A 287 4.02 -2.24 -1.42
CA ASN A 287 4.25 -1.07 -2.27
C ASN A 287 3.35 -1.05 -3.53
N LEU A 288 3.18 0.13 -4.15
CA LEU A 288 2.56 0.24 -5.46
C LEU A 288 3.43 -0.38 -6.56
N PHE A 289 4.75 -0.22 -6.46
CA PHE A 289 5.73 -0.63 -7.47
C PHE A 289 6.69 -1.71 -6.96
N GLY A 290 7.21 -2.51 -7.88
CA GLY A 290 8.09 -3.63 -7.53
C GLY A 290 9.51 -3.21 -7.15
N GLY A 291 10.00 -2.06 -7.63
CA GLY A 291 11.40 -1.65 -7.50
C GLY A 291 12.38 -2.62 -8.18
N GLY A 292 11.91 -3.48 -9.07
CA GLY A 292 12.71 -4.55 -9.69
C GLY A 292 12.82 -5.84 -8.85
N ALA A 293 12.18 -5.91 -7.68
CA ALA A 293 12.27 -7.08 -6.80
C ALA A 293 11.63 -8.34 -7.40
N GLU A 294 12.32 -9.49 -7.29
CA GLU A 294 11.76 -10.80 -7.60
C GLU A 294 10.77 -11.28 -6.53
N GLN A 295 10.96 -10.82 -5.27
CA GLN A 295 10.13 -11.21 -4.13
C GLN A 295 9.12 -10.14 -3.80
N LEU A 296 7.86 -10.45 -4.06
CA LEU A 296 6.76 -9.50 -3.99
C LEU A 296 5.71 -10.04 -3.04
N ALA A 297 5.25 -9.23 -2.10
CA ALA A 297 4.00 -9.49 -1.39
C ALA A 297 3.23 -8.19 -1.28
N LEU A 298 1.94 -8.22 -1.57
CA LEU A 298 1.10 -7.01 -1.56
C LEU A 298 1.62 -5.90 -2.49
N VAL A 299 2.27 -6.27 -3.60
CA VAL A 299 2.70 -5.29 -4.60
C VAL A 299 1.66 -5.14 -5.69
N LEU A 300 1.12 -3.94 -5.83
CA LEU A 300 -0.05 -3.66 -6.66
C LEU A 300 0.22 -3.80 -8.17
N SER A 301 1.36 -3.31 -8.68
CA SER A 301 1.72 -3.43 -10.11
C SER A 301 1.74 -4.88 -10.60
N MET A 302 2.03 -5.82 -9.71
CA MET A 302 2.13 -7.24 -10.05
C MET A 302 0.79 -7.97 -10.02
N ALA A 303 -0.28 -7.33 -9.53
CA ALA A 303 -1.64 -7.87 -9.60
C ALA A 303 -2.21 -7.91 -11.05
N ALA A 304 -1.64 -7.14 -11.99
CA ALA A 304 -2.05 -7.10 -13.40
C ALA A 304 -1.42 -8.17 -14.30
N ARG A 305 -0.25 -8.73 -13.94
CA ARG A 305 0.49 -9.68 -14.80
C ARG A 305 0.01 -11.13 -14.56
N ARG A 306 -0.82 -11.66 -15.47
CA ARG A 306 -1.23 -13.08 -15.48
C ARG A 306 -0.08 -13.98 -15.95
N GLY A 307 0.53 -14.75 -15.05
CA GLY A 307 1.54 -15.76 -15.38
C GLY A 307 1.75 -16.80 -14.26
N PRO A 308 2.06 -18.06 -14.59
CA PRO A 308 2.11 -19.19 -13.63
C PRO A 308 3.27 -19.16 -12.61
N LEU A 309 4.22 -18.22 -12.73
CA LEU A 309 5.37 -18.05 -11.82
C LEU A 309 5.18 -16.95 -10.74
N ASN A 310 4.08 -16.19 -10.76
CA ASN A 310 3.94 -14.98 -9.94
C ASN A 310 3.36 -15.23 -8.54
N ARG A 311 4.24 -15.57 -7.58
CA ARG A 311 3.87 -15.75 -6.15
C ARG A 311 3.84 -14.43 -5.35
N SER A 312 3.00 -13.48 -5.75
CA SER A 312 2.63 -12.27 -4.95
C SER A 312 1.88 -12.61 -3.64
N ARG A 313 1.48 -13.88 -3.46
CA ARG A 313 0.64 -14.37 -2.35
C ARG A 313 1.38 -15.21 -1.30
N ALA A 314 2.71 -15.35 -1.42
CA ALA A 314 3.52 -16.14 -0.49
C ALA A 314 3.55 -15.56 0.94
N GLY A 315 3.48 -14.23 1.09
CA GLY A 315 3.44 -13.55 2.40
C GLY A 315 2.18 -13.89 3.20
N TYR A 316 1.01 -13.85 2.56
CA TYR A 316 -0.26 -14.28 3.15
C TYR A 316 -0.24 -15.76 3.56
N PHE A 317 0.28 -16.63 2.70
CA PHE A 317 0.40 -18.05 2.99
C PHE A 317 1.30 -18.31 4.22
N ALA A 318 2.47 -17.66 4.31
CA ALA A 318 3.36 -17.81 5.45
C ALA A 318 2.71 -17.32 6.75
N TYR A 319 2.05 -16.16 6.73
CA TYR A 319 1.44 -15.54 7.91
C TYR A 319 0.23 -16.32 8.44
N PHE A 320 -0.74 -16.66 7.59
CA PHE A 320 -1.97 -17.39 7.98
C PHE A 320 -1.79 -18.92 8.07
N SER A 321 -0.59 -19.43 7.78
CA SER A 321 -0.27 -20.85 8.04
C SER A 321 -0.31 -21.21 9.52
N ASP A 322 -0.24 -20.22 10.41
CA ASP A 322 -0.47 -20.38 11.84
C ASP A 322 -1.91 -19.97 12.19
N PRO A 323 -2.80 -20.90 12.61
CA PRO A 323 -4.17 -20.60 13.02
C PRO A 323 -4.26 -19.53 14.12
N ALA A 324 -3.21 -19.45 14.94
CA ALA A 324 -2.96 -18.40 15.92
C ALA A 324 -3.07 -16.99 15.36
N ASN A 325 -2.37 -16.75 14.25
CA ASN A 325 -2.29 -15.44 13.62
C ASN A 325 -3.64 -15.09 13.01
N ALA A 326 -4.36 -16.07 12.48
CA ALA A 326 -5.70 -15.85 11.93
C ALA A 326 -6.69 -15.37 12.99
N VAL A 327 -6.75 -16.03 14.16
CA VAL A 327 -7.67 -15.62 15.23
C VAL A 327 -7.24 -14.30 15.87
N ARG A 328 -5.95 -14.09 16.10
CA ARG A 328 -5.42 -12.82 16.60
C ARG A 328 -5.75 -11.66 15.66
N THR A 329 -5.57 -11.87 14.36
CA THR A 329 -5.89 -10.87 13.32
C THR A 329 -7.37 -10.57 13.30
N ALA A 330 -8.23 -11.60 13.33
CA ALA A 330 -9.68 -11.42 13.35
C ALA A 330 -10.17 -10.65 14.59
N GLY A 331 -9.65 -11.00 15.78
CA GLY A 331 -9.95 -10.28 17.01
C GLY A 331 -9.46 -8.82 16.98
N SER A 332 -8.26 -8.59 16.43
CA SER A 332 -7.69 -7.25 16.27
C SER A 332 -8.46 -6.41 15.25
N LEU A 333 -8.92 -7.03 14.15
CA LEU A 333 -9.76 -6.40 13.14
C LEU A 333 -11.11 -6.00 13.73
N LEU A 334 -11.78 -6.90 14.47
CA LEU A 334 -13.02 -6.57 15.17
C LEU A 334 -12.82 -5.44 16.17
N ALA A 335 -11.75 -5.51 16.97
CA ALA A 335 -11.42 -4.46 17.93
C ALA A 335 -11.18 -3.11 17.25
N GLU A 336 -10.58 -3.08 16.06
CA GLU A 336 -10.36 -1.84 15.31
C GLU A 336 -11.64 -1.31 14.67
N VAL A 337 -12.51 -2.18 14.15
CA VAL A 337 -13.85 -1.79 13.66
C VAL A 337 -14.66 -1.15 14.78
N LEU A 338 -14.73 -1.79 15.95
CA LEU A 338 -15.42 -1.25 17.13
C LEU A 338 -14.80 0.06 17.61
N ARG A 339 -13.46 0.14 17.60
CA ARG A 339 -12.72 1.36 17.96
C ARG A 339 -13.06 2.52 17.03
N GLU A 340 -13.10 2.29 15.72
CA GLU A 340 -13.51 3.29 14.73
C GLU A 340 -14.95 3.76 14.99
N MET A 341 -15.89 2.83 15.21
CA MET A 341 -17.28 3.19 15.51
C MET A 341 -17.39 4.08 16.76
N VAL A 342 -16.66 3.74 17.82
CA VAL A 342 -16.62 4.53 19.05
C VAL A 342 -15.94 5.89 18.83
N GLN A 343 -14.82 5.94 18.10
CA GLN A 343 -14.10 7.18 17.80
C GLN A 343 -14.94 8.13 16.96
N SER A 344 -15.54 7.64 15.88
CA SER A 344 -16.44 8.38 15.00
C SER A 344 -17.66 8.91 15.77
N THR A 345 -18.28 8.08 16.61
CA THR A 345 -19.40 8.50 17.46
C THR A 345 -19.00 9.57 18.47
N ARG A 346 -17.83 9.41 19.12
CA ARG A 346 -17.33 10.42 20.06
C ARG A 346 -17.00 11.74 19.37
N ALA A 347 -16.39 11.70 18.19
CA ALA A 347 -16.11 12.90 17.40
C ALA A 347 -17.40 13.63 17.00
N LEU A 348 -18.44 12.89 16.63
CA LEU A 348 -19.78 13.44 16.36
C LEU A 348 -20.38 14.09 17.61
N LEU A 349 -20.33 13.42 18.76
CA LEU A 349 -20.87 13.93 20.02
C LEU A 349 -20.13 15.18 20.51
N ARG A 350 -18.81 15.24 20.32
CA ARG A 350 -17.99 16.42 20.65
C ARG A 350 -18.07 17.54 19.61
N ARG A 351 -18.68 17.28 18.46
CA ARG A 351 -18.75 18.21 17.32
C ARG A 351 -17.35 18.63 16.84
N ASP A 352 -16.42 17.67 16.80
CA ASP A 352 -15.07 17.89 16.28
C ASP A 352 -15.16 18.31 14.78
N THR A 353 -14.48 19.39 14.39
CA THR A 353 -14.40 19.90 13.00
C THR A 353 -12.94 20.16 12.60
N PRO A 354 -12.54 19.94 11.34
CA PRO A 354 -13.33 19.45 10.20
C PRO A 354 -13.66 17.94 10.29
N ARG A 355 -14.66 17.47 9.51
CA ARG A 355 -15.12 16.07 9.57
C ARG A 355 -15.58 15.54 8.23
N VAL A 356 -15.19 14.30 7.91
CA VAL A 356 -15.70 13.51 6.78
C VAL A 356 -16.53 12.32 7.25
N SER A 357 -17.26 11.69 6.32
CA SER A 357 -18.07 10.51 6.61
C SER A 357 -17.18 9.31 6.92
N ARG A 358 -17.28 8.80 8.15
CA ARG A 358 -16.55 7.61 8.63
C ARG A 358 -17.44 6.36 8.75
N GLY A 359 -18.63 6.39 8.14
CA GLY A 359 -19.60 5.30 8.17
C GLY A 359 -19.45 4.29 7.02
N GLY A 360 -20.34 3.29 6.97
CA GLY A 360 -20.39 2.32 5.88
C GLY A 360 -19.24 1.31 5.91
N LEU A 361 -18.52 1.17 4.80
CA LEU A 361 -17.40 0.21 4.68
C LEU A 361 -16.09 0.72 5.30
N TYR A 362 -15.98 2.01 5.59
CA TYR A 362 -14.74 2.63 6.07
C TYR A 362 -14.13 1.95 7.31
N PRO A 363 -14.90 1.61 8.37
CA PRO A 363 -14.32 0.94 9.54
C PRO A 363 -13.62 -0.38 9.21
N PHE A 364 -14.10 -1.11 8.21
CA PHE A 364 -13.47 -2.35 7.75
C PHE A 364 -12.21 -2.08 6.92
N VAL A 365 -12.22 -1.05 6.09
CA VAL A 365 -11.04 -0.61 5.33
C VAL A 365 -9.92 -0.18 6.28
N ARG A 366 -10.24 0.71 7.23
CA ARG A 366 -9.30 1.14 8.28
C ARG A 366 -8.76 -0.05 9.07
N ALA A 367 -9.62 -0.97 9.49
CA ALA A 367 -9.21 -2.15 10.23
C ALA A 367 -8.31 -3.08 9.41
N PHE A 368 -8.58 -3.20 8.11
CA PHE A 368 -7.71 -3.96 7.20
C PHE A 368 -6.31 -3.32 7.10
N ALA A 369 -6.23 -2.03 6.80
CA ALA A 369 -4.96 -1.30 6.65
C ALA A 369 -4.12 -1.31 7.94
N THR A 370 -4.75 -1.01 9.08
CA THR A 370 -4.04 -0.82 10.37
C THR A 370 -3.71 -2.13 11.10
N VAL A 371 -4.31 -3.25 10.70
CA VAL A 371 -4.12 -4.56 11.34
C VAL A 371 -3.58 -5.59 10.34
N VAL A 372 -4.39 -5.95 9.34
CA VAL A 372 -4.10 -7.10 8.46
C VAL A 372 -2.89 -6.80 7.59
N GLU A 373 -2.93 -5.68 6.88
CA GLU A 373 -1.88 -5.28 5.95
C GLU A 373 -0.55 -5.07 6.67
N ARG A 374 -0.56 -4.25 7.73
CA ARG A 374 0.61 -4.04 8.59
C ARG A 374 1.21 -5.35 9.08
N ASP A 375 0.42 -6.25 9.67
CA ASP A 375 0.96 -7.47 10.26
C ASP A 375 1.51 -8.44 9.20
N VAL A 376 0.88 -8.49 8.02
CA VAL A 376 1.38 -9.27 6.88
C VAL A 376 2.69 -8.70 6.35
N VAL A 377 2.79 -7.37 6.18
CA VAL A 377 4.00 -6.69 5.71
C VAL A 377 5.15 -6.88 6.70
N VAL A 378 4.93 -6.60 7.99
CA VAL A 378 5.94 -6.77 9.05
C VAL A 378 6.42 -8.22 9.13
N SER A 379 5.51 -9.19 9.03
CA SER A 379 5.88 -10.60 9.02
C SER A 379 6.67 -11.02 7.78
N ALA A 380 6.35 -10.45 6.62
CA ALA A 380 7.09 -10.68 5.39
C ALA A 380 8.52 -10.10 5.48
N VAL A 381 8.67 -8.87 6.01
CA VAL A 381 9.97 -8.23 6.26
C VAL A 381 10.83 -9.08 7.19
N MET A 382 10.28 -9.52 8.33
CA MET A 382 10.99 -10.42 9.25
C MET A 382 11.42 -11.72 8.56
N GLY A 383 10.56 -12.29 7.72
CA GLY A 383 10.86 -13.47 6.91
C GLY A 383 12.01 -13.25 5.92
N ASP A 384 12.04 -12.10 5.25
CA ASP A 384 13.10 -11.72 4.31
C ASP A 384 14.44 -11.50 5.03
N MET A 385 14.42 -10.88 6.20
CA MET A 385 15.60 -10.69 7.04
C MET A 385 16.18 -12.02 7.50
N LEU A 386 15.32 -12.94 7.97
CA LEU A 386 15.75 -14.27 8.41
C LEU A 386 16.17 -15.17 7.23
N ALA A 387 15.68 -14.87 6.02
CA ALA A 387 16.20 -15.44 4.78
C ALA A 387 17.52 -14.79 4.33
N GLY A 388 17.98 -13.71 4.96
CA GLY A 388 19.26 -13.05 4.64
C GLY A 388 19.27 -12.25 3.33
N ARG A 389 18.12 -11.73 2.89
CA ARG A 389 18.01 -10.86 1.70
C ARG A 389 18.88 -9.60 1.80
N SER A 390 19.46 -9.15 0.70
CA SER A 390 20.32 -7.95 0.67
C SER A 390 19.56 -6.65 0.90
N ALA A 391 18.39 -6.50 0.30
CA ALA A 391 17.59 -5.28 0.36
C ALA A 391 16.10 -5.60 0.54
N VAL A 392 15.44 -4.90 1.45
CA VAL A 392 13.99 -5.02 1.65
C VAL A 392 13.40 -3.61 1.68
N TYR A 393 12.37 -3.35 0.88
CA TYR A 393 11.57 -2.12 0.97
C TYR A 393 10.14 -2.49 1.34
N ALA A 394 9.62 -1.88 2.39
CA ALA A 394 8.28 -2.14 2.88
C ALA A 394 7.54 -0.86 3.20
N ASP A 395 6.29 -0.79 2.78
CA ASP A 395 5.40 0.33 3.04
C ASP A 395 4.36 -0.02 4.11
N LEU A 396 4.19 0.88 5.07
CA LEU A 396 3.29 0.74 6.21
C LEU A 396 2.19 1.81 6.14
N VAL A 397 1.20 1.57 5.27
CA VAL A 397 0.06 2.45 4.91
C VAL A 397 -0.87 2.89 6.05
N ALA A 398 -0.64 2.41 7.27
CA ALA A 398 -1.61 2.49 8.36
C ALA A 398 -1.89 3.93 8.83
N TYR A 399 -0.90 4.82 8.77
CA TYR A 399 -1.06 6.20 9.25
C TYR A 399 -1.85 7.04 8.25
N ASP A 400 -1.47 7.01 6.97
CA ASP A 400 -2.09 7.76 5.88
C ASP A 400 -3.62 7.56 5.80
N GLU A 401 -4.07 6.30 5.81
CA GLU A 401 -5.49 5.93 5.77
C GLU A 401 -6.31 6.53 6.94
N VAL A 402 -5.71 6.62 8.13
CA VAL A 402 -6.35 7.19 9.31
C VAL A 402 -6.31 8.71 9.27
N ALA A 403 -5.19 9.28 8.83
CA ALA A 403 -4.98 10.72 8.73
C ALA A 403 -5.96 11.36 7.73
N HIS A 404 -6.25 10.70 6.61
CA HIS A 404 -7.26 11.14 5.65
C HIS A 404 -8.65 11.38 6.24
N HIS A 405 -9.05 10.59 7.23
CA HIS A 405 -10.41 10.61 7.78
C HIS A 405 -10.52 11.24 9.16
N SER A 406 -9.40 11.27 9.91
CA SER A 406 -9.34 11.76 11.29
C SER A 406 -8.49 13.01 11.45
N GLY A 407 -7.83 13.46 10.37
CA GLY A 407 -6.83 14.52 10.38
C GLY A 407 -5.44 13.98 10.74
N PRO A 408 -4.37 14.68 10.34
CA PRO A 408 -3.00 14.21 10.56
C PRO A 408 -2.62 14.22 12.04
N ARG A 409 -3.15 15.16 12.83
CA ARG A 409 -2.84 15.29 14.26
C ARG A 409 -4.05 14.95 15.11
N GLY A 410 -3.87 14.05 16.08
CA GLY A 410 -4.89 13.75 17.07
C GLY A 410 -4.77 12.35 17.66
N ARG A 411 -5.66 12.04 18.61
CA ARG A 411 -5.62 10.77 19.35
C ARG A 411 -5.75 9.52 18.48
N ASP A 412 -6.38 9.63 17.31
CA ASP A 412 -6.59 8.51 16.40
C ASP A 412 -5.30 8.17 15.65
N THR A 413 -4.58 9.16 15.12
CA THR A 413 -3.27 8.99 14.46
C THR A 413 -2.15 8.69 15.46
N ASP A 414 -2.19 9.29 16.66
CA ASP A 414 -1.26 9.01 17.76
C ASP A 414 -1.19 7.51 18.13
N GLN A 415 -2.35 6.85 18.18
CA GLN A 415 -2.43 5.41 18.44
C GLN A 415 -1.81 4.58 17.33
N VAL A 416 -1.91 5.04 16.08
CA VAL A 416 -1.27 4.39 14.93
C VAL A 416 0.24 4.56 15.00
N LEU A 417 0.74 5.76 15.29
CA LEU A 417 2.18 6.01 15.46
C LEU A 417 2.79 5.11 16.54
N ALA A 418 2.13 5.00 17.71
CA ALA A 418 2.58 4.10 18.77
C ALA A 418 2.55 2.61 18.36
N ARG A 419 1.67 2.21 17.44
CA ARG A 419 1.64 0.85 16.89
C ARG A 419 2.76 0.64 15.85
N LEU A 420 3.02 1.64 15.02
CA LEU A 420 4.13 1.61 14.06
C LEU A 420 5.47 1.50 14.79
N ASP A 421 5.68 2.26 15.87
CA ASP A 421 6.89 2.15 16.70
C ASP A 421 7.09 0.73 17.26
N ARG A 422 6.01 0.08 17.73
CA ARG A 422 6.09 -1.34 18.16
C ARG A 422 6.45 -2.30 17.04
N SER A 423 5.98 -2.05 15.81
CA SER A 423 6.38 -2.85 14.65
C SER A 423 7.85 -2.63 14.30
N ILE A 424 8.34 -1.39 14.36
CA ILE A 424 9.75 -1.04 14.18
C ILE A 424 10.61 -1.76 15.22
N ALA A 425 10.22 -1.71 16.50
CA ALA A 425 10.90 -2.41 17.58
C ALA A 425 10.98 -3.93 17.36
N LEU A 426 9.91 -4.53 16.83
CA LEU A 426 9.88 -5.96 16.52
C LEU A 426 10.84 -6.31 15.39
N ILE A 427 10.87 -5.51 14.32
CA ILE A 427 11.79 -5.69 13.19
C ILE A 427 13.25 -5.54 13.67
N ALA A 428 13.53 -4.54 14.50
CA ALA A 428 14.85 -4.32 15.10
C ALA A 428 15.34 -5.54 15.90
N LYS A 429 14.47 -6.11 16.74
CA LYS A 429 14.80 -7.34 17.50
C LYS A 429 15.08 -8.54 16.60
N VAL A 430 14.38 -8.65 15.47
CA VAL A 430 14.65 -9.73 14.50
C VAL A 430 15.98 -9.51 13.77
N ALA A 431 16.39 -8.27 13.55
CA ALA A 431 17.69 -7.95 12.94
C ALA A 431 18.86 -8.55 13.72
N GLU A 432 18.80 -8.55 15.05
CA GLU A 432 19.82 -9.14 15.94
C GLU A 432 19.99 -10.65 15.75
N HIS A 433 18.96 -11.33 15.23
CA HIS A 433 18.91 -12.79 15.08
C HIS A 433 19.02 -13.24 13.63
N ALA A 434 19.18 -12.31 12.69
CA ALA A 434 19.27 -12.58 11.27
C ALA A 434 20.63 -13.20 10.90
N PRO A 435 20.70 -14.01 9.82
CA PRO A 435 21.96 -14.63 9.37
C PRO A 435 23.02 -13.63 8.86
N ARG A 436 22.67 -12.35 8.73
CA ARG A 436 23.54 -11.22 8.41
C ARG A 436 23.10 -9.98 9.21
N PRO A 437 24.00 -9.02 9.48
CA PRO A 437 23.60 -7.76 10.10
C PRO A 437 22.69 -6.96 9.16
N TYR A 438 21.75 -6.19 9.72
CA TYR A 438 20.85 -5.32 8.97
C TYR A 438 20.92 -3.87 9.44
N ARG A 439 20.95 -2.97 8.47
CA ARG A 439 20.76 -1.54 8.65
C ARG A 439 19.30 -1.21 8.38
N ILE A 440 18.65 -0.51 9.29
CA ILE A 440 17.24 -0.14 9.15
C ILE A 440 17.17 1.35 8.85
N VAL A 441 16.52 1.72 7.76
CA VAL A 441 16.24 3.10 7.36
C VAL A 441 14.74 3.29 7.43
N LEU A 442 14.29 4.34 8.12
CA LEU A 442 12.90 4.78 8.02
C LEU A 442 12.82 5.95 7.05
N LEU A 443 11.75 6.02 6.27
CA LEU A 443 11.48 7.16 5.41
C LEU A 443 9.98 7.45 5.37
N SER A 444 9.65 8.66 4.95
CA SER A 444 8.31 8.97 4.45
C SER A 444 8.39 9.39 3.00
N ASP A 445 7.34 9.08 2.24
CA ASP A 445 7.15 9.47 0.85
C ASP A 445 6.47 10.84 0.71
N HIS A 446 5.64 11.21 1.68
CA HIS A 446 5.06 12.55 1.85
C HIS A 446 4.64 12.80 3.32
N GLY A 447 4.20 14.01 3.62
CA GLY A 447 3.49 14.32 4.86
C GLY A 447 1.98 14.40 4.65
N GLN A 448 1.27 15.05 5.58
CA GLN A 448 -0.12 15.45 5.38
C GLN A 448 -0.39 16.83 5.97
N SER A 449 -1.22 17.61 5.29
CA SER A 449 -1.72 18.90 5.74
C SER A 449 -3.15 18.77 6.25
N PRO A 450 -3.53 19.38 7.38
CA PRO A 450 -4.91 19.37 7.85
C PRO A 450 -5.79 20.30 7.00
N GLY A 451 -7.10 20.09 7.02
CA GLY A 451 -8.03 21.11 6.53
C GLY A 451 -9.43 20.59 6.26
N GLU A 452 -10.37 21.52 6.10
CA GLU A 452 -11.70 21.18 5.62
C GLU A 452 -11.67 20.86 4.11
N THR A 453 -12.55 19.99 3.63
CA THR A 453 -12.65 19.72 2.19
C THR A 453 -13.20 20.96 1.48
N PHE A 454 -12.78 21.18 0.23
CA PHE A 454 -13.25 22.29 -0.60
C PHE A 454 -14.79 22.29 -0.70
N ALA A 455 -15.39 21.12 -0.87
CA ALA A 455 -16.83 20.97 -0.95
C ALA A 455 -17.57 21.31 0.36
N SER A 456 -16.95 21.03 1.52
CA SER A 456 -17.53 21.38 2.82
C SER A 456 -17.39 22.87 3.11
N ALA A 457 -16.23 23.46 2.79
CA ALA A 457 -15.96 24.88 2.99
C ALA A 457 -16.81 25.80 2.08
N TYR A 458 -17.03 25.40 0.82
CA TYR A 458 -17.66 26.28 -0.19
C TYR A 458 -19.00 25.77 -0.75
N GLY A 459 -19.45 24.57 -0.36
CA GLY A 459 -20.74 24.04 -0.81
C GLY A 459 -20.80 23.67 -2.29
N LEU A 460 -19.65 23.48 -2.95
CA LEU A 460 -19.53 23.05 -4.36
C LEU A 460 -18.20 22.32 -4.60
N THR A 461 -18.14 21.42 -5.57
CA THR A 461 -16.90 20.69 -5.93
C THR A 461 -16.07 21.47 -6.96
N LEU A 462 -14.77 21.14 -7.10
CA LEU A 462 -13.95 21.69 -8.20
C LEU A 462 -14.60 21.43 -9.57
N ARG A 463 -15.21 20.25 -9.76
CA ARG A 463 -15.97 19.93 -10.97
C ARG A 463 -17.13 20.89 -11.20
N ASP A 464 -17.90 21.21 -10.16
CA ASP A 464 -19.01 22.16 -10.26
C ASP A 464 -18.50 23.56 -10.65
N LEU A 465 -17.36 23.98 -10.10
CA LEU A 465 -16.74 25.26 -10.42
C LEU A 465 -16.26 25.32 -11.87
N VAL A 466 -15.61 24.27 -12.36
CA VAL A 466 -15.18 24.17 -13.77
C VAL A 466 -16.40 24.16 -14.71
N ARG A 467 -17.45 23.40 -14.38
CA ARG A 467 -18.70 23.40 -15.17
C ARG A 467 -19.30 24.79 -15.25
N ALA A 468 -19.39 25.50 -14.12
CA ALA A 468 -19.88 26.87 -14.08
C ALA A 468 -19.02 27.80 -14.97
N GLY A 469 -17.69 27.69 -14.89
CA GLY A 469 -16.75 28.44 -15.72
C GLY A 469 -16.86 28.16 -17.22
N CYS A 470 -17.22 26.93 -17.60
CA CYS A 470 -17.49 26.52 -18.98
C CYS A 470 -18.92 26.82 -19.45
N GLY A 471 -19.79 27.41 -18.62
CA GLY A 471 -21.20 27.66 -18.95
C GLY A 471 -22.07 26.39 -19.00
N LEU A 472 -21.62 25.30 -18.40
CA LEU A 472 -22.34 24.03 -18.32
C LEU A 472 -23.29 24.00 -17.12
N ALA A 473 -24.35 23.18 -17.22
CA ALA A 473 -25.31 23.01 -16.13
C ALA A 473 -24.63 22.43 -14.88
N VAL A 474 -24.77 23.09 -13.74
CA VAL A 474 -24.28 22.64 -12.43
C VAL A 474 -25.41 21.91 -11.69
N PRO A 475 -25.17 20.70 -11.17
CA PRO A 475 -26.16 19.98 -10.36
C PRO A 475 -26.61 20.82 -9.14
N ARG A 476 -27.92 20.87 -8.88
CA ARG A 476 -28.49 21.58 -7.70
C ARG A 476 -28.15 20.95 -6.34
N ARG A 477 -27.45 19.81 -6.32
CA ARG A 477 -26.98 19.13 -5.12
C ARG A 477 -25.53 18.73 -5.29
N VAL A 478 -24.70 19.10 -4.33
CA VAL A 478 -23.33 18.60 -4.20
C VAL A 478 -23.38 17.08 -4.08
N ARG A 479 -22.94 16.37 -5.11
CA ARG A 479 -22.69 14.93 -5.00
C ARG A 479 -21.35 14.76 -4.31
N ARG A 480 -21.39 14.13 -3.13
CA ARG A 480 -20.22 13.66 -2.42
C ARG A 480 -19.41 12.71 -3.29
N THR A 481 -18.12 12.96 -3.44
CA THR A 481 -17.24 12.20 -4.34
C THR A 481 -16.20 11.42 -3.55
N HIS A 482 -16.27 10.10 -3.64
CA HIS A 482 -15.24 9.23 -3.11
C HIS A 482 -14.11 9.10 -4.14
N SER A 483 -12.85 9.08 -3.67
CA SER A 483 -11.62 9.07 -4.48
C SER A 483 -11.65 8.14 -5.71
N GLY A 484 -12.30 6.97 -5.60
CA GLY A 484 -12.41 5.99 -6.68
C GLY A 484 -13.62 6.12 -7.63
N SER A 485 -14.70 6.83 -7.26
CA SER A 485 -15.92 6.90 -8.08
C SER A 485 -15.81 7.90 -9.22
N GLU A 486 -15.20 9.07 -8.96
CA GLU A 486 -14.96 10.09 -10.01
C GLU A 486 -14.06 9.58 -11.12
N ALA A 487 -13.00 8.85 -10.78
CA ALA A 487 -12.09 8.27 -11.76
C ALA A 487 -12.76 7.18 -12.62
N ARG A 488 -13.85 6.55 -12.14
CA ARG A 488 -14.63 5.60 -12.94
C ARG A 488 -15.67 6.33 -13.79
N ASP A 489 -16.30 7.35 -13.24
CA ASP A 489 -17.32 8.14 -13.93
C ASP A 489 -16.69 9.00 -15.03
N ALA A 490 -15.57 9.68 -14.76
CA ALA A 490 -14.78 10.43 -15.75
C ALA A 490 -14.22 9.51 -16.84
N ALA A 491 -13.75 8.30 -16.50
CA ALA A 491 -13.31 7.35 -17.52
C ALA A 491 -14.47 6.82 -18.37
N ARG A 492 -15.65 6.59 -17.77
CA ARG A 492 -16.86 6.21 -18.52
C ARG A 492 -17.37 7.33 -19.41
N GLU A 493 -17.27 8.57 -18.95
CA GLU A 493 -17.67 9.77 -19.67
C GLU A 493 -16.71 10.08 -20.82
N ALA A 494 -15.40 10.02 -20.58
CA ALA A 494 -14.38 10.12 -21.62
C ALA A 494 -14.51 8.97 -22.64
N LEU A 495 -14.77 7.74 -22.20
CA LEU A 495 -15.02 6.60 -23.09
C LEU A 495 -16.31 6.76 -23.89
N ARG A 496 -17.39 7.27 -23.28
CA ARG A 496 -18.62 7.62 -24.01
C ARG A 496 -18.37 8.73 -25.03
N GLY A 497 -17.64 9.77 -24.66
CA GLY A 497 -17.24 10.85 -25.58
C GLY A 497 -16.39 10.34 -26.75
N ALA A 498 -15.46 9.42 -26.50
CA ALA A 498 -14.62 8.80 -27.52
C ALA A 498 -15.39 7.81 -28.42
N LEU A 499 -16.34 7.05 -27.86
CA LEU A 499 -17.20 6.12 -28.61
C LEU A 499 -18.32 6.82 -29.40
N HIS A 500 -18.65 8.08 -29.08
CA HIS A 500 -19.60 8.90 -29.84
C HIS A 500 -18.96 9.73 -30.95
N ARG A 501 -17.69 9.47 -31.33
CA ARG A 501 -17.18 9.89 -32.63
C ARG A 501 -17.95 9.10 -33.68
N PRO A 502 -18.77 9.73 -34.56
CA PRO A 502 -19.44 9.00 -35.60
C PRO A 502 -18.35 8.42 -36.50
N VAL A 503 -18.19 7.11 -36.47
CA VAL A 503 -17.68 6.39 -37.64
C VAL A 503 -18.82 6.47 -38.63
N ASP A 504 -18.55 7.03 -39.81
CA ASP A 504 -19.49 7.11 -40.92
C ASP A 504 -20.11 5.72 -41.17
N GLN A 505 -21.27 5.48 -40.57
CA GLN A 505 -22.17 4.40 -40.94
C GLN A 505 -23.32 5.04 -41.68
N GLU A 506 -23.18 5.05 -43.00
CA GLU A 506 -24.29 5.22 -43.92
C GLU A 506 -25.35 4.15 -43.60
N GLY A 507 -26.45 4.56 -42.96
CA GLY A 507 -27.53 3.64 -42.59
C GLY A 507 -28.61 4.28 -41.72
N GLU A 508 -29.58 4.92 -42.37
CA GLU A 508 -30.96 5.17 -41.93
C GLU A 508 -31.22 5.48 -40.43
N ALA A 509 -30.97 6.73 -40.02
CA ALA A 509 -31.63 7.33 -38.86
C ALA A 509 -32.59 8.44 -39.35
N GLY A 510 -33.86 8.38 -38.94
CA GLY A 510 -34.87 9.38 -39.31
C GLY A 510 -34.51 10.81 -38.86
N PRO A 511 -35.23 11.83 -39.36
CA PRO A 511 -34.88 13.24 -39.17
C PRO A 511 -34.77 13.67 -37.68
N GLU A 512 -35.56 13.07 -36.77
CA GLU A 512 -35.46 13.33 -35.32
C GLU A 512 -34.20 12.72 -34.66
N GLY A 513 -33.69 11.62 -35.21
CA GLY A 513 -32.45 10.97 -34.74
C GLY A 513 -31.19 11.66 -35.24
N GLN A 514 -31.24 12.25 -36.43
CA GLN A 514 -30.15 13.08 -36.97
C GLN A 514 -30.02 14.41 -36.23
N GLU A 515 -31.12 15.02 -35.79
CA GLU A 515 -31.09 16.26 -35.01
C GLU A 515 -30.56 16.02 -33.59
N ALA A 516 -30.98 14.93 -32.93
CA ALA A 516 -30.44 14.52 -31.62
C ALA A 516 -28.96 14.10 -31.69
N ALA A 517 -28.54 13.40 -32.76
CA ALA A 517 -27.15 13.03 -33.00
C ALA A 517 -26.28 14.24 -33.37
N ALA A 518 -26.81 15.21 -34.14
CA ALA A 518 -26.14 16.47 -34.44
C ALA A 518 -26.01 17.35 -33.20
N VAL A 519 -27.01 17.40 -32.31
CA VAL A 519 -26.95 18.11 -31.02
C VAL A 519 -25.98 17.42 -30.04
N ALA A 520 -25.87 16.10 -30.08
CA ALA A 520 -24.90 15.34 -29.28
C ALA A 520 -23.46 15.46 -29.83
N ALA A 521 -23.29 15.46 -31.16
CA ALA A 521 -22.00 15.67 -31.82
C ALA A 521 -21.54 17.13 -31.79
N ALA A 522 -22.46 18.09 -31.71
CA ALA A 522 -22.18 19.52 -31.53
C ALA A 522 -21.80 19.90 -30.09
N ARG A 523 -22.03 19.01 -29.11
CA ARG A 523 -21.55 19.20 -27.74
C ARG A 523 -20.10 18.74 -27.67
N ALA A 524 -19.19 19.69 -27.53
CA ALA A 524 -17.81 19.39 -27.16
C ALA A 524 -17.80 18.46 -25.93
N PRO A 525 -16.91 17.44 -25.88
CA PRO A 525 -16.80 16.56 -24.73
C PRO A 525 -16.68 17.37 -23.45
N GLU A 526 -17.45 17.01 -22.41
CA GLU A 526 -17.36 17.70 -21.13
C GLU A 526 -15.92 17.65 -20.57
N PRO A 527 -15.46 18.71 -19.87
CA PRO A 527 -14.11 18.73 -19.30
C PRO A 527 -13.94 17.60 -18.27
N VAL A 528 -12.81 16.90 -18.36
CA VAL A 528 -12.39 15.90 -17.38
C VAL A 528 -11.75 16.63 -16.21
N VAL A 529 -12.42 16.59 -15.06
CA VAL A 529 -11.93 17.19 -13.81
C VAL A 529 -11.58 16.09 -12.82
N LEU A 530 -10.32 16.08 -12.37
CA LEU A 530 -9.75 15.08 -11.49
C LEU A 530 -9.15 15.77 -10.25
N ALA A 531 -9.45 15.24 -9.08
CA ALA A 531 -8.83 15.65 -7.82
C ALA A 531 -7.68 14.69 -7.45
N SER A 532 -6.70 15.17 -6.71
CA SER A 532 -5.60 14.39 -6.12
C SER A 532 -5.18 15.11 -4.83
N GLY A 533 -5.96 14.89 -3.77
CA GLY A 533 -5.96 15.67 -2.54
C GLY A 533 -6.31 17.12 -2.79
N ASN A 534 -5.37 18.03 -2.51
CA ASN A 534 -5.54 19.47 -2.74
C ASN A 534 -4.97 19.96 -4.08
N LEU A 535 -4.57 19.03 -4.96
CA LEU A 535 -4.25 19.26 -6.37
C LEU A 535 -5.42 18.86 -7.26
N GLY A 536 -5.76 19.70 -8.23
CA GLY A 536 -6.79 19.47 -9.24
C GLY A 536 -6.21 19.53 -10.65
N LEU A 537 -6.77 18.74 -11.56
CA LEU A 537 -6.37 18.64 -12.95
C LEU A 537 -7.61 18.78 -13.82
N VAL A 538 -7.55 19.67 -14.80
CA VAL A 538 -8.61 19.89 -15.79
C VAL A 538 -8.05 19.61 -17.17
N SER A 539 -8.70 18.69 -17.90
CA SER A 539 -8.36 18.37 -19.27
C SER A 539 -9.59 18.47 -20.17
N PHE A 540 -9.42 18.97 -21.38
CA PHE A 540 -10.44 19.06 -22.43
C PHE A 540 -10.19 17.96 -23.47
N PRO A 541 -10.91 16.83 -23.44
CA PRO A 541 -10.66 15.70 -24.34
C PRO A 541 -10.88 16.02 -25.83
N GLY A 542 -11.66 17.06 -26.13
CA GLY A 542 -11.90 17.51 -27.49
C GLY A 542 -10.72 18.21 -28.16
N VAL A 543 -9.68 18.58 -27.40
CA VAL A 543 -8.49 19.25 -27.90
C VAL A 543 -7.27 18.33 -27.69
N PRO A 544 -6.55 17.94 -28.75
CA PRO A 544 -5.49 16.91 -28.66
C PRO A 544 -4.19 17.42 -28.01
N HIS A 545 -3.94 18.73 -28.02
CA HIS A 545 -2.79 19.37 -27.39
C HIS A 545 -3.15 19.98 -26.03
N ARG A 546 -2.14 20.42 -25.27
CA ARG A 546 -2.34 21.22 -24.05
C ARG A 546 -2.87 22.59 -24.46
N MET A 547 -4.09 22.92 -24.01
CA MET A 547 -4.73 24.18 -24.35
C MET A 547 -3.99 25.36 -23.75
N THR A 548 -3.86 26.42 -24.53
CA THR A 548 -3.30 27.69 -24.08
C THR A 548 -4.36 28.52 -23.37
N ARG A 549 -3.89 29.47 -22.56
CA ARG A 549 -4.73 30.45 -21.88
C ARG A 549 -5.59 31.21 -22.88
N GLU A 550 -5.02 31.61 -24.02
CA GLU A 550 -5.70 32.35 -25.08
C GLU A 550 -6.76 31.50 -25.80
N GLU A 551 -6.52 30.19 -25.98
CA GLU A 551 -7.54 29.24 -26.44
C GLU A 551 -8.67 29.07 -25.43
N MET A 552 -8.33 28.92 -24.14
CA MET A 552 -9.31 28.77 -23.07
C MET A 552 -10.17 30.03 -22.88
N ASP A 553 -9.58 31.23 -22.96
CA ASP A 553 -10.31 32.50 -22.86
C ASP A 553 -11.27 32.70 -24.06
N ARG A 554 -10.94 32.16 -25.24
CA ARG A 554 -11.84 32.17 -26.40
C ARG A 554 -13.00 31.18 -26.27
N LEU A 555 -12.73 29.96 -25.82
CA LEU A 555 -13.73 28.88 -25.74
C LEU A 555 -14.59 28.95 -24.47
N HIS A 556 -13.99 29.37 -23.36
CA HIS A 556 -14.60 29.44 -22.04
C HIS A 556 -14.21 30.75 -21.31
N PRO A 557 -14.70 31.92 -21.75
CA PRO A 557 -14.23 33.24 -21.30
C PRO A 557 -14.32 33.51 -19.79
N ALA A 558 -15.17 32.76 -19.07
CA ALA A 558 -15.33 32.90 -17.63
C ALA A 558 -14.46 31.94 -16.82
N LEU A 559 -13.90 30.89 -17.42
CA LEU A 559 -13.33 29.74 -16.70
C LEU A 559 -12.12 30.10 -15.84
N LEU A 560 -11.05 30.63 -16.45
CA LEU A 560 -9.81 30.93 -15.73
C LEU A 560 -10.03 31.97 -14.64
N ARG A 561 -10.80 33.02 -14.94
CA ARG A 561 -11.20 34.03 -13.95
C ARG A 561 -12.01 33.42 -12.80
N THR A 562 -13.00 32.57 -13.10
CA THR A 562 -13.85 31.93 -12.07
C THR A 562 -13.01 31.06 -11.13
N LEU A 563 -12.02 30.34 -11.67
CA LEU A 563 -11.12 29.52 -10.87
C LEU A 563 -10.13 30.38 -10.06
N ALA A 564 -9.44 31.33 -10.70
CA ALA A 564 -8.40 32.14 -10.07
C ALA A 564 -8.95 33.07 -8.97
N GLU A 565 -10.17 33.60 -9.13
CA GLU A 565 -10.80 34.47 -8.13
C GLU A 565 -11.44 33.72 -6.96
N HIS A 566 -11.60 32.40 -7.06
CA HIS A 566 -12.25 31.62 -6.01
C HIS A 566 -11.36 31.55 -4.76
N PRO A 567 -11.85 31.91 -3.56
CA PRO A 567 -11.02 31.95 -2.34
C PRO A 567 -10.43 30.59 -1.94
N GLY A 568 -11.05 29.50 -2.39
CA GLY A 568 -10.56 28.13 -2.18
C GLY A 568 -9.40 27.69 -3.07
N ILE A 569 -9.04 28.48 -4.09
CA ILE A 569 -7.97 28.19 -5.04
C ILE A 569 -6.80 29.12 -4.74
N GLY A 570 -5.61 28.53 -4.68
CA GLY A 570 -4.37 29.27 -4.41
C GLY A 570 -3.79 29.84 -5.69
N PHE A 571 -3.60 28.97 -6.69
CA PHE A 571 -3.12 29.37 -8.02
C PHE A 571 -3.49 28.32 -9.07
N LEU A 572 -3.39 28.74 -10.34
CA LEU A 572 -3.50 27.90 -11.53
C LEU A 572 -2.17 27.92 -12.29
N LEU A 573 -1.81 26.81 -12.91
CA LEU A 573 -0.79 26.78 -13.97
C LEU A 573 -1.47 26.47 -15.30
N VAL A 574 -1.22 27.30 -16.30
CA VAL A 574 -1.72 27.17 -17.67
C VAL A 574 -0.61 27.49 -18.67
N ALA A 575 -0.66 26.90 -19.87
CA ALA A 575 0.22 27.31 -20.97
C ALA A 575 -0.25 28.66 -21.53
N SER A 576 0.65 29.52 -22.02
CA SER A 576 0.32 30.71 -22.82
C SER A 576 1.18 30.74 -24.09
N GLU A 577 0.59 31.22 -25.17
CA GLU A 577 1.28 31.41 -26.46
C GLU A 577 2.33 32.53 -26.40
N GLU A 578 2.10 33.55 -25.57
CA GLU A 578 2.93 34.76 -25.50
C GLU A 578 4.09 34.63 -24.51
N HIS A 579 3.82 34.07 -23.32
CA HIS A 579 4.75 34.10 -22.19
C HIS A 579 5.30 32.72 -21.80
N GLY A 580 5.02 31.69 -22.59
CA GLY A 580 5.16 30.31 -22.13
C GLY A 580 4.16 30.03 -21.01
N SER A 581 4.43 29.08 -20.11
CA SER A 581 3.48 28.80 -19.04
C SER A 581 3.40 29.95 -18.02
N VAL A 582 2.19 30.26 -17.56
CA VAL A 582 1.91 31.34 -16.60
C VAL A 582 1.22 30.80 -15.36
N VAL A 583 1.47 31.44 -14.22
CA VAL A 583 0.77 31.19 -12.97
C VAL A 583 -0.28 32.28 -12.76
N LEU A 584 -1.53 31.87 -12.60
CA LEU A 584 -2.67 32.77 -12.34
C LEU A 584 -3.12 32.66 -10.89
N ALA A 585 -3.41 33.78 -10.25
CA ALA A 585 -3.93 33.84 -8.90
C ALA A 585 -4.96 34.97 -8.74
N ARG A 586 -5.58 35.01 -7.56
CA ARG A 586 -6.64 35.96 -7.21
C ARG A 586 -6.21 37.42 -7.39
N GLY A 587 -7.16 38.27 -7.79
CA GLY A 587 -6.93 39.70 -8.02
C GLY A 587 -6.41 40.00 -9.42
N GLY A 588 -6.63 39.10 -10.38
CA GLY A 588 -6.09 39.20 -11.74
C GLY A 588 -4.55 39.08 -11.80
N VAL A 589 -3.93 38.45 -10.81
CA VAL A 589 -2.47 38.28 -10.78
C VAL A 589 -2.07 37.23 -11.81
N GLU A 590 -1.10 37.58 -12.64
CA GLU A 590 -0.51 36.73 -13.65
C GLU A 590 0.99 36.92 -13.64
N ALA A 591 1.75 35.82 -13.63
CA ALA A 591 3.20 35.84 -13.66
C ALA A 591 3.74 34.75 -14.59
N PRO A 592 4.63 35.07 -15.53
CA PRO A 592 5.34 34.06 -16.32
C PRO A 592 6.13 33.12 -15.41
N LEU A 593 5.94 31.81 -15.58
CA LEU A 593 6.61 30.80 -14.74
C LEU A 593 8.13 30.85 -14.87
N ALA A 594 8.64 31.28 -16.02
CA ALA A 594 10.07 31.46 -16.26
C ALA A 594 10.70 32.55 -15.37
N GLU A 595 9.92 33.53 -14.91
CA GLU A 595 10.39 34.65 -14.11
C GLU A 595 10.32 34.40 -12.59
N LEU A 596 9.58 33.36 -12.16
CA LEU A 596 9.40 33.04 -10.75
C LEU A 596 10.65 32.37 -10.16
N THR A 597 11.18 32.95 -9.09
CA THR A 597 12.29 32.37 -8.29
C THR A 597 11.91 32.29 -6.82
N ASP A 598 12.76 31.71 -5.97
CA ASP A 598 12.52 31.70 -4.53
C ASP A 598 12.61 33.12 -3.92
N GLU A 599 13.40 34.03 -4.51
CA GLU A 599 13.49 35.44 -4.12
C GLU A 599 12.34 36.30 -4.67
N ALA A 600 11.79 35.91 -5.82
CA ALA A 600 10.65 36.55 -6.47
C ALA A 600 9.53 35.52 -6.77
N PRO A 601 8.89 34.94 -5.73
CA PRO A 601 7.96 33.83 -5.92
C PRO A 601 6.58 34.26 -6.44
N GLY A 602 6.29 35.56 -6.46
CA GLY A 602 5.03 36.13 -6.94
C GLY A 602 3.81 35.44 -6.30
N PRO A 603 2.86 34.90 -7.09
CA PRO A 603 1.68 34.20 -6.55
C PRO A 603 2.01 32.93 -5.76
N LEU A 604 3.24 32.41 -5.86
CA LEU A 604 3.67 31.20 -5.15
C LEU A 604 4.27 31.49 -3.76
N ALA A 605 4.35 32.76 -3.33
CA ALA A 605 4.99 33.16 -2.07
C ALA A 605 4.46 32.38 -0.84
N GLY A 606 3.15 32.07 -0.83
CA GLY A 606 2.50 31.35 0.25
C GLY A 606 2.84 29.86 0.33
N PHE A 607 3.51 29.26 -0.66
CA PHE A 607 3.72 27.81 -0.75
C PHE A 607 5.11 27.34 -0.32
N GLY A 608 5.96 28.28 0.13
CA GLY A 608 7.28 27.99 0.65
C GLY A 608 8.36 27.88 -0.44
N PRO A 609 9.62 27.70 -0.03
CA PRO A 609 10.76 27.68 -0.96
C PRO A 609 10.72 26.46 -1.88
N GLY A 610 11.19 26.61 -3.11
CA GLY A 610 11.20 25.59 -4.15
C GLY A 610 9.87 25.39 -4.87
N ALA A 611 8.82 26.17 -4.54
CA ALA A 611 7.51 26.05 -5.17
C ALA A 611 7.57 26.32 -6.68
N ALA A 612 8.27 27.37 -7.11
CA ALA A 612 8.44 27.70 -8.53
C ALA A 612 9.14 26.57 -9.31
N ASP A 613 10.18 25.97 -8.72
CA ASP A 613 10.90 24.86 -9.33
C ASP A 613 10.04 23.59 -9.43
N ALA A 614 9.24 23.29 -8.40
CA ALA A 614 8.31 22.16 -8.42
C ALA A 614 7.22 22.31 -9.49
N VAL A 615 6.68 23.52 -9.64
CA VAL A 615 5.71 23.88 -10.69
C VAL A 615 6.37 23.77 -12.07
N ARG A 616 7.57 24.34 -12.25
CA ARG A 616 8.33 24.29 -13.51
C ARG A 616 8.70 22.89 -13.94
N ARG A 617 9.08 22.02 -13.00
CA ARG A 617 9.37 20.61 -13.31
C ARG A 617 8.13 19.90 -13.86
N THR A 618 6.98 20.10 -13.22
CA THR A 618 5.72 19.47 -13.63
C THR A 618 5.19 20.05 -14.94
N ASP A 619 5.40 21.34 -15.17
CA ASP A 619 5.06 22.03 -16.43
C ASP A 619 5.75 21.40 -17.65
N GLY A 620 6.96 20.87 -17.45
CA GLY A 620 7.71 20.15 -18.49
C GLY A 620 7.23 18.72 -18.78
N PHE A 621 6.23 18.20 -18.05
CA PHE A 621 5.74 16.85 -18.29
C PHE A 621 4.84 16.77 -19.53
N PRO A 622 5.04 15.76 -20.41
CA PRO A 622 4.19 15.57 -21.59
C PRO A 622 2.69 15.48 -21.29
N HIS A 623 2.30 14.84 -20.18
CA HIS A 623 0.90 14.66 -19.79
C HIS A 623 0.41 15.63 -18.70
N VAL A 624 1.05 16.79 -18.55
CA VAL A 624 0.51 17.88 -17.72
C VAL A 624 -0.88 18.29 -18.23
N ALA A 625 -1.79 18.61 -17.32
CA ALA A 625 -3.16 18.98 -17.68
C ALA A 625 -3.24 20.37 -18.34
N ASP A 626 -4.38 20.68 -18.98
CA ASP A 626 -4.62 22.01 -19.55
C ASP A 626 -4.61 23.07 -18.45
N ILE A 627 -5.22 22.75 -17.31
CA ILE A 627 -5.16 23.55 -16.09
C ILE A 627 -4.75 22.66 -14.93
N MET A 628 -3.62 22.97 -14.30
CA MET A 628 -3.29 22.44 -12.98
C MET A 628 -3.79 23.43 -11.93
N VAL A 629 -4.49 22.96 -10.90
CA VAL A 629 -5.17 23.76 -9.89
C VAL A 629 -4.63 23.40 -8.51
N ASN A 630 -3.96 24.31 -7.82
CA ASN A 630 -3.62 24.10 -6.41
C ASN A 630 -4.66 24.78 -5.54
N SER A 631 -5.15 24.10 -4.50
CA SER A 631 -6.01 24.74 -3.51
C SER A 631 -5.29 25.90 -2.82
N MET A 632 -6.05 26.73 -2.12
CA MET A 632 -5.47 27.67 -1.14
C MET A 632 -4.62 26.93 -0.10
N HIS A 633 -3.68 27.66 0.49
CA HIS A 633 -2.90 27.28 1.67
C HIS A 633 -2.98 28.41 2.70
N ASP A 634 -3.31 28.08 3.95
CA ASP A 634 -3.29 29.00 5.09
C ASP A 634 -2.00 28.80 5.87
N PRO A 635 -1.03 29.73 5.79
CA PRO A 635 0.25 29.61 6.48
C PRO A 635 0.14 29.64 8.00
N ALA A 636 -0.94 30.20 8.56
CA ALA A 636 -1.11 30.30 10.01
C ALA A 636 -1.49 28.94 10.61
N THR A 637 -2.32 28.17 9.92
CA THR A 637 -2.76 26.85 10.38
C THR A 637 -2.05 25.69 9.68
N GLY A 638 -1.30 25.96 8.61
CA GLY A 638 -0.80 24.95 7.66
C GLY A 638 -1.93 24.27 6.87
N GLY A 639 -3.09 24.90 6.80
CA GLY A 639 -4.33 24.31 6.31
C GLY A 639 -4.45 24.34 4.80
N VAL A 640 -5.04 23.30 4.20
CA VAL A 640 -5.36 23.26 2.75
C VAL A 640 -6.78 22.74 2.52
N HIS A 641 -7.39 23.10 1.38
CA HIS A 641 -8.71 22.59 1.01
C HIS A 641 -8.59 21.43 0.03
N ALA A 642 -8.71 20.20 0.52
CA ALA A 642 -8.74 19.01 -0.32
C ALA A 642 -9.94 19.07 -1.28
N PHE A 643 -9.72 18.83 -2.57
CA PHE A 643 -10.79 18.63 -3.54
C PHE A 643 -11.46 17.26 -3.38
N GLU A 644 -10.85 16.35 -2.61
CA GLU A 644 -11.39 15.05 -2.22
C GLU A 644 -12.04 15.08 -0.82
N GLU A 645 -12.80 14.02 -0.49
CA GLU A 645 -13.38 13.83 0.85
C GLU A 645 -12.33 13.38 1.89
N GLN A 646 -11.32 14.20 2.12
CA GLN A 646 -10.20 13.94 3.04
C GLN A 646 -9.91 15.19 3.87
N ILE A 647 -9.76 15.04 5.19
CA ILE A 647 -9.45 16.15 6.12
C ILE A 647 -8.00 16.18 6.59
N GLY A 648 -7.27 15.08 6.38
CA GLY A 648 -5.83 15.10 6.19
C GLY A 648 -5.59 14.93 4.70
N SER A 649 -4.83 15.83 4.10
CA SER A 649 -4.67 15.88 2.65
C SER A 649 -3.20 15.93 2.27
N HIS A 650 -2.90 15.31 1.14
CA HIS A 650 -1.63 15.44 0.44
C HIS A 650 -1.89 15.41 -1.07
N GLY A 651 -0.95 15.90 -1.86
CA GLY A 651 -0.98 15.84 -3.32
C GLY A 651 -0.59 17.11 -4.05
N GLY A 652 -0.75 18.27 -3.42
CA GLY A 652 -0.36 19.57 -3.96
C GLY A 652 0.72 20.22 -3.11
N LEU A 653 0.85 21.54 -3.29
CA LEU A 653 1.70 22.39 -2.46
C LEU A 653 0.92 22.96 -1.26
N GLY A 654 1.66 23.29 -0.20
CA GLY A 654 1.17 23.99 0.99
C GLY A 654 1.08 23.10 2.24
N GLY A 655 1.36 23.66 3.40
CA GLY A 655 1.39 22.94 4.68
C GLY A 655 2.48 21.86 4.73
N GLU A 656 2.28 20.86 5.58
CA GLU A 656 3.29 19.84 5.92
C GLU A 656 3.32 18.65 4.94
N GLN A 657 2.39 18.57 3.98
CA GLN A 657 2.33 17.49 2.99
C GLN A 657 3.61 17.33 2.16
N GLY A 658 4.33 18.43 1.92
CA GLY A 658 5.57 18.45 1.16
C GLY A 658 6.83 18.31 2.01
N GLU A 659 6.72 18.01 3.32
CA GLU A 659 7.86 17.88 4.26
C GLU A 659 8.04 16.43 4.81
N PRO A 660 8.34 15.43 3.97
CA PRO A 660 8.74 14.09 4.41
C PRO A 660 10.16 14.03 5.00
N PHE A 661 10.60 12.83 5.42
CA PHE A 661 11.90 12.64 6.07
C PHE A 661 12.64 11.35 5.65
N LEU A 662 13.94 11.32 5.93
CA LEU A 662 14.80 10.14 6.01
C LEU A 662 15.37 10.03 7.42
N LEU A 663 15.19 8.88 8.07
CA LEU A 663 15.84 8.52 9.33
C LEU A 663 16.79 7.35 9.05
N TRP A 664 18.09 7.60 9.14
CA TRP A 664 19.09 6.67 8.61
C TRP A 664 20.26 6.46 9.59
N PRO A 665 20.86 5.26 9.66
CA PRO A 665 22.01 4.99 10.54
C PRO A 665 23.22 5.85 10.20
N ARG A 666 23.84 6.48 11.21
CA ARG A 666 24.99 7.41 11.06
C ARG A 666 26.22 6.80 10.36
N GLU A 667 26.28 5.48 10.27
CA GLU A 667 27.36 4.74 9.60
C GLU A 667 27.23 4.68 8.06
N LEU A 668 26.08 5.04 7.49
CA LEU A 668 25.87 5.02 6.04
C LEU A 668 26.47 6.26 5.36
N THR A 669 27.10 6.08 4.19
CA THR A 669 27.63 7.18 3.38
C THR A 669 27.18 7.07 1.89
N PRO A 670 27.24 8.15 1.10
CA PRO A 670 27.33 9.53 1.55
C PRO A 670 26.10 9.92 2.38
N GLN A 671 26.28 10.95 3.21
CA GLN A 671 25.15 11.55 3.91
C GLN A 671 24.17 12.17 2.90
N PRO A 672 22.86 12.18 3.16
CA PRO A 672 21.92 12.90 2.31
C PRO A 672 22.31 14.39 2.26
N PRO A 673 22.31 15.01 1.07
CA PRO A 673 22.66 16.43 0.95
C PRO A 673 21.61 17.30 1.65
N GLU A 674 22.03 18.47 2.14
CA GLU A 674 21.11 19.48 2.65
C GLU A 674 20.14 19.94 1.55
N GLY A 675 18.88 20.18 1.92
CA GLY A 675 17.86 20.65 0.98
C GLY A 675 17.51 19.63 -0.10
N LEU A 676 17.46 18.34 0.23
CA LEU A 676 17.04 17.27 -0.69
C LEU A 676 15.63 17.57 -1.27
N VAL A 677 15.51 17.56 -2.60
CA VAL A 677 14.24 17.83 -3.33
C VAL A 677 13.95 16.72 -4.32
N GLY A 678 12.73 16.19 -4.28
CA GLY A 678 12.21 15.22 -5.23
C GLY A 678 12.62 13.78 -4.94
N ALA A 679 11.75 12.85 -5.31
CA ALA A 679 11.91 11.41 -5.07
C ALA A 679 13.13 10.81 -5.78
N GLU A 680 13.52 11.36 -6.95
CA GLU A 680 14.68 10.91 -7.71
C GLU A 680 16.01 11.18 -6.98
N ARG A 681 16.08 12.26 -6.19
CA ARG A 681 17.28 12.51 -5.37
C ARG A 681 17.34 11.56 -4.19
N VAL A 682 16.20 11.23 -3.57
CA VAL A 682 16.09 10.20 -2.54
C VAL A 682 16.57 8.85 -3.09
N HIS A 683 16.13 8.46 -4.29
CA HIS A 683 16.59 7.23 -4.95
C HIS A 683 18.12 7.16 -5.05
N ARG A 684 18.77 8.25 -5.47
CA ARG A 684 20.24 8.30 -5.59
C ARG A 684 20.95 8.08 -4.26
N VAL A 685 20.40 8.63 -3.16
CA VAL A 685 20.89 8.40 -1.80
C VAL A 685 20.75 6.93 -1.41
N LEU A 686 19.54 6.35 -1.55
CA LEU A 686 19.29 4.95 -1.17
C LEU A 686 20.14 3.98 -2.01
N ALA A 687 20.26 4.23 -3.31
CA ALA A 687 21.10 3.45 -4.21
C ALA A 687 22.59 3.59 -3.86
N GLY A 688 23.02 4.75 -3.35
CA GLY A 688 24.34 4.95 -2.76
C GLY A 688 24.60 3.99 -1.60
N TRP A 689 23.72 3.99 -0.61
CA TRP A 689 23.80 3.12 0.57
C TRP A 689 23.81 1.61 0.22
N LEU A 690 23.03 1.21 -0.78
CA LEU A 690 23.04 -0.18 -1.26
C LEU A 690 24.36 -0.55 -1.94
N ARG A 691 24.97 0.35 -2.72
CA ARG A 691 26.29 0.12 -3.35
C ARG A 691 27.40 0.00 -2.32
N GLU A 692 27.37 0.76 -1.22
CA GLU A 692 28.34 0.58 -0.13
C GLU A 692 28.25 -0.79 0.54
N SER A 693 27.02 -1.31 0.61
CA SER A 693 26.72 -2.59 1.25
C SER A 693 26.99 -3.81 0.36
N GLY A 694 27.24 -3.64 -0.94
CA GLY A 694 27.35 -4.76 -1.89
C GLY A 694 28.35 -4.61 -3.02
N GLY A 695 29.09 -3.49 -3.09
CA GLY A 695 29.90 -3.10 -4.24
C GLY A 695 29.07 -2.55 -5.41
N PRO A 696 29.72 -1.96 -6.45
CA PRO A 696 29.03 -1.50 -7.66
C PRO A 696 28.30 -2.67 -8.32
N GLN A 697 26.97 -2.60 -8.33
CA GLN A 697 26.12 -3.54 -9.03
C GLN A 697 26.19 -3.18 -10.53
N VAL A 698 27.04 -3.86 -11.29
CA VAL A 698 27.07 -3.73 -12.75
C VAL A 698 25.80 -4.40 -13.28
N PRO A 699 24.93 -3.70 -14.03
CA PRO A 699 23.81 -4.35 -14.69
C PRO A 699 24.38 -5.42 -15.62
N LEU A 700 24.01 -6.68 -15.43
CA LEU A 700 24.12 -7.64 -16.51
C LEU A 700 23.24 -7.11 -17.63
N GLU A 701 23.83 -6.81 -18.78
CA GLU A 701 23.08 -6.56 -20.00
C GLU A 701 21.98 -7.60 -20.08
N ILE A 702 20.74 -7.14 -20.22
CA ILE A 702 19.66 -8.02 -20.62
C ILE A 702 20.03 -8.45 -22.04
N SER A 703 20.79 -9.54 -22.16
CA SER A 703 20.88 -10.28 -23.40
C SER A 703 19.47 -10.77 -23.67
N LEU A 704 18.72 -9.99 -24.46
CA LEU A 704 17.57 -10.51 -25.18
C LEU A 704 18.05 -11.80 -25.85
N PRO A 705 17.30 -12.91 -25.76
CA PRO A 705 17.70 -14.14 -26.42
C PRO A 705 17.91 -13.87 -27.90
N SER A 706 19.17 -13.75 -28.32
CA SER A 706 19.57 -13.74 -29.72
C SER A 706 19.51 -15.18 -30.21
N ASP A 707 18.29 -15.64 -30.47
CA ASP A 707 17.96 -16.63 -31.49
C ASP A 707 16.45 -16.86 -31.47
N GLN A 708 15.76 -16.03 -32.26
CA GLN A 708 14.64 -16.42 -33.13
C GLN A 708 14.02 -15.16 -33.75
N THR A 709 14.75 -14.57 -34.70
CA THR A 709 14.11 -13.72 -35.70
C THR A 709 14.85 -13.86 -37.02
N GLU A 710 14.66 -15.01 -37.67
CA GLU A 710 14.71 -15.10 -39.12
C GLU A 710 13.54 -15.94 -39.62
N ALA A 711 12.47 -15.26 -40.02
CA ALA A 711 11.63 -15.63 -41.14
C ALA A 711 10.87 -14.38 -41.56
N VAL A 712 11.57 -13.53 -42.32
CA VAL A 712 10.98 -12.50 -43.17
C VAL A 712 9.98 -13.20 -44.11
N LEU A 713 8.70 -12.85 -44.01
CA LEU A 713 7.73 -13.12 -45.07
C LEU A 713 7.73 -11.90 -46.01
N PRO A 714 8.10 -12.04 -47.29
CA PRO A 714 8.05 -10.96 -48.25
C PRO A 714 6.63 -10.75 -48.77
N VAL A 715 6.34 -9.49 -49.09
CA VAL A 715 5.11 -9.01 -49.72
C VAL A 715 5.25 -9.06 -51.26
N ASP A 716 4.14 -9.40 -51.90
CA ASP A 716 3.74 -9.24 -53.32
C ASP A 716 4.16 -10.24 -54.43
N GLY A 717 3.14 -10.95 -54.92
CA GLY A 717 3.04 -11.59 -56.24
C GLY A 717 1.54 -11.86 -56.59
N PRO A 718 1.08 -11.66 -57.85
CA PRO A 718 -0.33 -11.51 -58.22
C PRO A 718 -1.10 -12.85 -58.38
N PRO A 719 -2.44 -12.84 -58.59
CA PRO A 719 -3.35 -13.85 -58.05
C PRO A 719 -3.47 -15.10 -58.94
N ARG A 720 -3.59 -16.26 -58.30
CA ARG A 720 -4.06 -17.50 -58.94
C ARG A 720 -5.36 -17.98 -58.28
N ARG A 721 -6.44 -17.98 -59.06
CA ARG A 721 -7.68 -18.70 -58.81
C ARG A 721 -7.40 -20.20 -58.67
N ASP A 722 -8.07 -20.88 -57.74
CA ASP A 722 -8.62 -22.22 -57.99
C ASP A 722 -9.74 -22.63 -57.01
N LYS A 723 -10.81 -23.14 -57.63
CA LYS A 723 -11.87 -24.07 -57.21
C LYS A 723 -12.24 -24.14 -55.72
N HIS A 724 -13.13 -23.23 -55.33
CA HIS A 724 -14.48 -23.57 -54.87
C HIS A 724 -15.35 -22.31 -54.90
N GLY A 725 -15.75 -21.87 -56.11
CA GLY A 725 -16.76 -20.82 -56.30
C GLY A 725 -16.29 -19.41 -55.99
#